data_AF-A0A660UV60-F1
#
_entry.id   AF-A0A660UV60-F1
#
_cell.length_a   1.000
_cell.length_b   1.000
_cell.length_c   1.000
_cell.angle_alpha   90.00
_cell.angle_beta   90.00
_cell.angle_gamma   90.00
#
_symmetry.space_group_name_H-M   'P 1'
#
loop_
_entity.id
_entity.type
_entity.pdbx_description
1 polymer ?
#
loop_
_entity_poly.entity_id
_entity_poly.type
_entity_poly.pdbx_seq_one_letter_code
_entity_poly.pdbx_strand_id
1 'polypeptide(L)'
;MNRLKLSIVFFLTLAGIAYGNFAVKPYLLDVTKDSAVVAFHLNEPSSAKVRVFGGDNVKEFDSVGKSKSHFIKVTGLKEGSIYDYQVICDQGATQTAEGDSSFQIKTAPLEGKSFTFAVYGDPRPGDTQTSRTHKEVIDQIMCHEPAFCLILGDMVDDGSKSELWENFFQVESELLRRAAAYTVMGDNDYVNNRGLYANYFPKLTKGYYRFEWGGVQFFALRAWDTRGQQPRAEIDSESEQIRWLESVLAKEEVQKAPFRVVFLHDPVYISRGQSSETLRRIWAPIFQKYKVDVVFASWHLYERSSYEGVTYIISGGGGAELIWMNKDPAFASQAEARRNHFCRVDVDSDTMTIRAIATDGTVLDDMTLTPKSQTAETTRHMKQSFNQLRKEILINKQTDGPELTLYLFSYDCAYCRKLLKHDLPRAAKKNNVALRVFYFDFGIEGTYEVFLNTEAEFNRRGVDVPAIFIGQNVLGGEAEIGSKLDKEIALFHNNPRQYIEQAIVPFRQAHDTLAIAEGRFNALTFFMVAGAGLLDGINPCAFTTIIFLISYLSLVGVSRRQMFYTGGTFTLAVFFTYFAIGLAFFDALKLILRNQVIMVVVNSLLLLVVVILGVFSAIDFARCVKGNVKDITLQLPDFLKEGIRGRIRYFARNKVAIIGASFGLGVVIAGMELACTGQVYIPIVTMIAEPSLRIRAVSYLLFYNIAFILPLVVVFLLAAFGVTSESMGNIFRRHIAAVKMAFVVLFTIMALTIIYNLRWL
;
A
#
# COMPACT_ATOMS: atom_id res chain seq x y z
N MET A 1 -52.58 -75.83 56.28
CA MET A 1 -51.66 -74.94 57.03
C MET A 1 -50.99 -73.99 56.05
N ASN A 2 -51.21 -72.69 56.26
CA ASN A 2 -50.39 -71.50 56.00
C ASN A 2 -49.53 -71.43 54.72
N ARG A 3 -49.82 -70.55 53.75
CA ARG A 3 -49.57 -69.07 53.70
C ARG A 3 -48.11 -68.66 53.99
N LEU A 4 -47.45 -68.12 52.96
CA LEU A 4 -46.68 -66.85 52.96
C LEU A 4 -46.34 -66.53 51.49
N LYS A 5 -47.06 -65.65 50.77
CA LYS A 5 -46.82 -64.20 50.68
C LYS A 5 -45.34 -63.81 50.63
N LEU A 6 -44.84 -63.51 49.43
CA LEU A 6 -43.82 -62.48 49.25
C LEU A 6 -44.30 -61.55 48.14
N SER A 7 -44.66 -60.33 48.56
CA SER A 7 -45.12 -59.24 47.73
C SER A 7 -43.98 -58.72 46.86
N ILE A 8 -44.23 -58.65 45.56
CA ILE A 8 -43.45 -57.84 44.61
C ILE A 8 -43.76 -56.38 44.94
N VAL A 9 -42.82 -55.69 45.60
CA VAL A 9 -42.87 -54.23 45.74
C VAL A 9 -42.18 -53.66 44.50
N PHE A 10 -43.00 -53.33 43.51
CA PHE A 10 -42.62 -52.49 42.38
C PHE A 10 -42.47 -51.07 42.92
N PHE A 11 -41.24 -50.64 43.22
CA PHE A 11 -40.96 -49.23 43.50
C PHE A 11 -41.02 -48.48 42.16
N LEU A 12 -42.23 -48.02 41.82
CA LEU A 12 -42.45 -46.95 40.86
C LEU A 12 -41.89 -45.66 41.47
N THR A 13 -40.59 -45.39 41.28
CA THR A 13 -40.10 -44.01 41.26
C THR A 13 -40.51 -43.40 39.93
N LEU A 14 -41.74 -42.88 39.90
CA LEU A 14 -42.20 -41.89 38.94
C LEU A 14 -41.40 -40.60 39.15
N ALA A 15 -40.15 -40.60 38.70
CA ALA A 15 -39.50 -39.40 38.18
C ALA A 15 -39.59 -39.49 36.66
N GLY A 16 -40.83 -39.48 36.16
CA GLY A 16 -41.07 -39.10 34.76
C GLY A 16 -40.72 -37.63 34.66
N ILE A 17 -39.43 -37.34 34.45
CA ILE A 17 -39.01 -36.06 33.92
C ILE A 17 -39.75 -35.95 32.59
N ALA A 18 -40.79 -35.11 32.56
CA ALA A 18 -41.43 -34.74 31.32
C ALA A 18 -40.33 -34.12 30.45
N TYR A 19 -39.82 -34.87 29.48
CA TYR A 19 -39.09 -34.31 28.37
C TYR A 19 -40.13 -33.64 27.50
N GLY A 20 -40.48 -32.38 27.79
CA GLY A 20 -41.17 -31.60 26.78
C GLY A 20 -40.26 -31.48 25.55
N ASN A 21 -40.84 -31.72 24.38
CA ASN A 21 -40.09 -31.89 23.13
C ASN A 21 -39.71 -30.51 22.56
N PHE A 22 -38.40 -30.21 22.54
CA PHE A 22 -37.86 -29.16 21.67
C PHE A 22 -38.11 -29.57 20.20
N ALA A 23 -38.68 -28.67 19.40
CA ALA A 23 -38.70 -28.81 17.94
C ALA A 23 -37.29 -28.59 17.37
N VAL A 24 -36.61 -27.58 17.91
CA VAL A 24 -35.18 -27.32 17.67
C VAL A 24 -34.50 -27.14 19.02
N LYS A 25 -33.51 -27.99 19.29
CA LYS A 25 -32.70 -27.93 20.52
C LYS A 25 -31.94 -26.61 20.61
N PRO A 26 -31.51 -26.20 21.82
CA PRO A 26 -30.78 -24.96 22.00
C PRO A 26 -29.53 -24.83 21.12
N TYR A 27 -29.37 -23.68 20.49
CA TYR A 27 -28.23 -23.30 19.67
C TYR A 27 -27.80 -21.84 19.94
N LEU A 28 -26.57 -21.50 19.58
CA LEU A 28 -25.95 -20.22 19.91
C LEU A 28 -25.82 -19.30 18.70
N LEU A 29 -26.20 -18.04 18.90
CA LEU A 29 -26.13 -16.95 17.94
C LEU A 29 -25.50 -15.70 18.56
N ASP A 30 -25.03 -14.78 17.72
CA ASP A 30 -24.60 -13.43 18.11
C ASP A 30 -23.67 -13.38 19.35
N VAL A 31 -22.74 -14.33 19.45
CA VAL A 31 -21.80 -14.35 20.58
C VAL A 31 -20.82 -13.17 20.42
N THR A 32 -20.62 -12.44 21.52
CA THR A 32 -19.67 -11.33 21.61
C THR A 32 -18.68 -11.62 22.73
N LYS A 33 -17.85 -10.62 23.07
CA LYS A 33 -16.98 -10.69 24.25
C LYS A 33 -17.75 -10.75 25.58
N ASP A 34 -18.99 -10.30 25.62
CA ASP A 34 -19.74 -10.05 26.87
C ASP A 34 -21.21 -10.50 26.83
N SER A 35 -21.66 -11.08 25.72
CA SER A 35 -23.05 -11.51 25.53
C SER A 35 -23.17 -12.65 24.53
N ALA A 36 -24.31 -13.33 24.54
CA ALA A 36 -24.68 -14.33 23.57
C ALA A 36 -26.20 -14.36 23.40
N VAL A 37 -26.70 -14.97 22.33
CA VAL A 37 -28.12 -15.29 22.18
C VAL A 37 -28.27 -16.81 22.20
N VAL A 38 -29.04 -17.31 23.15
CA VAL A 38 -29.46 -18.72 23.20
C VAL A 38 -30.81 -18.81 22.50
N ALA A 39 -30.83 -19.53 21.38
CA ALA A 39 -32.00 -19.72 20.55
C ALA A 39 -32.51 -21.17 20.64
N PHE A 40 -33.83 -21.37 20.58
CA PHE A 40 -34.46 -22.70 20.54
C PHE A 40 -35.91 -22.57 20.10
N HIS A 41 -36.50 -23.69 19.65
CA HIS A 41 -37.88 -23.74 19.21
C HIS A 41 -38.63 -24.87 19.89
N LEU A 42 -39.87 -24.59 20.29
CA LEU A 42 -40.76 -25.46 21.02
C LEU A 42 -41.92 -25.90 20.13
N ASN A 43 -42.43 -27.10 20.36
CA ASN A 43 -43.63 -27.59 19.68
C ASN A 43 -44.87 -26.74 20.02
N GLU A 44 -44.97 -26.28 21.28
CA GLU A 44 -46.08 -25.48 21.79
C GLU A 44 -45.62 -24.15 22.42
N PRO A 45 -46.41 -23.06 22.31
CA PRO A 45 -45.99 -21.76 22.81
C PRO A 45 -45.88 -21.74 24.33
N SER A 46 -44.69 -21.44 24.87
CA SER A 46 -44.42 -21.46 26.32
C SER A 46 -43.54 -20.29 26.73
N SER A 47 -43.52 -19.97 28.03
CA SER A 47 -42.49 -19.07 28.59
C SER A 47 -41.21 -19.87 28.80
N ALA A 48 -40.07 -19.21 28.66
CA ALA A 48 -38.78 -19.85 28.83
C ALA A 48 -37.78 -18.95 29.58
N LYS A 49 -36.74 -19.58 30.11
CA LYS A 49 -35.65 -18.94 30.84
C LYS A 49 -34.33 -19.62 30.50
N VAL A 50 -33.26 -18.83 30.44
CA VAL A 50 -31.88 -19.32 30.33
C VAL A 50 -31.16 -19.04 31.64
N ARG A 51 -30.54 -20.07 32.20
CA ARG A 51 -29.57 -19.94 33.30
C ARG A 51 -28.17 -20.04 32.75
N VAL A 52 -27.28 -19.17 33.20
CA VAL A 52 -25.86 -19.18 32.84
C VAL A 52 -25.04 -19.33 34.11
N PHE A 53 -24.16 -20.32 34.15
CA PHE A 53 -23.36 -20.70 35.30
C PHE A 53 -21.93 -20.17 35.16
N GLY A 54 -21.47 -19.34 36.09
CA GLY A 54 -20.13 -18.76 36.11
C GLY A 54 -19.49 -18.86 37.49
N GLY A 55 -18.76 -19.96 37.75
CA GLY A 55 -18.30 -20.31 39.09
C GLY A 55 -19.50 -20.55 40.02
N ASP A 56 -19.51 -19.95 41.21
CA ASP A 56 -20.62 -20.07 42.16
C ASP A 56 -21.84 -19.18 41.83
N ASN A 57 -21.75 -18.34 40.79
CA ASN A 57 -22.81 -17.41 40.43
C ASN A 57 -23.69 -17.96 39.29
N VAL A 58 -25.01 -17.90 39.48
CA VAL A 58 -26.00 -18.21 38.45
C VAL A 58 -26.71 -16.93 38.03
N LYS A 59 -26.73 -16.65 36.72
CA LYS A 59 -27.52 -15.56 36.14
C LYS A 59 -28.71 -16.12 35.40
N GLU A 60 -29.88 -15.49 35.55
CA GLU A 60 -31.12 -15.91 34.90
C GLU A 60 -31.61 -14.85 33.91
N PHE A 61 -32.12 -15.30 32.75
CA PHE A 61 -32.64 -14.44 31.69
C PHE A 61 -33.97 -15.00 31.18
N ASP A 62 -35.05 -14.26 31.37
CA ASP A 62 -36.40 -14.67 30.98
C ASP A 62 -36.73 -14.31 29.52
N SER A 63 -37.62 -15.09 28.91
CA SER A 63 -38.19 -14.80 27.60
C SER A 63 -39.20 -13.64 27.67
N VAL A 64 -39.36 -12.93 26.54
CA VAL A 64 -40.43 -11.94 26.37
C VAL A 64 -41.75 -12.68 26.13
N GLY A 65 -42.40 -13.11 27.21
CA GLY A 65 -43.70 -13.81 27.15
C GLY A 65 -43.63 -15.24 26.61
N LYS A 66 -44.79 -15.77 26.22
CA LYS A 66 -44.93 -17.12 25.65
C LYS A 66 -44.74 -17.09 24.14
N SER A 67 -43.93 -17.99 23.61
CA SER A 67 -43.66 -18.13 22.16
C SER A 67 -43.29 -19.57 21.82
N LYS A 68 -43.36 -19.94 20.53
CA LYS A 68 -42.73 -21.19 20.05
C LYS A 68 -41.23 -20.99 19.82
N SER A 69 -40.83 -19.82 19.34
CA SER A 69 -39.45 -19.48 19.02
C SER A 69 -38.90 -18.50 20.04
N HIS A 70 -37.75 -18.81 20.62
CA HIS A 70 -37.09 -17.99 21.62
C HIS A 70 -35.68 -17.59 21.17
N PHE A 71 -35.32 -16.33 21.44
CA PHE A 71 -34.01 -15.74 21.17
C PHE A 71 -33.60 -14.93 22.41
N ILE A 72 -33.12 -15.62 23.44
CA ILE A 72 -32.87 -15.02 24.75
C ILE A 72 -31.44 -14.49 24.78
N LYS A 73 -31.29 -13.16 24.85
CA LYS A 73 -29.98 -12.51 24.97
C LYS A 73 -29.50 -12.60 26.42
N VAL A 74 -28.37 -13.26 26.61
CA VAL A 74 -27.64 -13.30 27.88
C VAL A 74 -26.52 -12.27 27.87
N THR A 75 -26.30 -11.55 28.97
CA THR A 75 -25.37 -10.41 29.04
C THR A 75 -24.51 -10.42 30.31
N GLY A 76 -23.46 -9.60 30.32
CA GLY A 76 -22.54 -9.47 31.44
C GLY A 76 -21.64 -10.70 31.60
N LEU A 77 -21.32 -11.35 30.48
CA LEU A 77 -20.29 -12.38 30.43
C LEU A 77 -18.90 -11.71 30.41
N LYS A 78 -17.88 -12.44 30.84
CA LYS A 78 -16.49 -12.01 30.69
C LYS A 78 -15.95 -12.47 29.34
N GLU A 79 -15.04 -11.71 28.79
CA GLU A 79 -14.33 -12.04 27.55
C GLU A 79 -13.48 -13.31 27.69
N GLY A 80 -13.31 -14.05 26.59
CA GLY A 80 -12.47 -15.26 26.52
C GLY A 80 -12.81 -16.33 27.56
N SER A 81 -14.08 -16.43 27.96
CA SER A 81 -14.55 -17.30 29.04
C SER A 81 -15.54 -18.33 28.53
N ILE A 82 -15.64 -19.47 29.21
CA ILE A 82 -16.60 -20.53 28.93
C ILE A 82 -17.63 -20.55 30.05
N TYR A 83 -18.91 -20.59 29.68
CA TYR A 83 -20.03 -20.67 30.61
C TYR A 83 -20.93 -21.83 30.23
N ASP A 84 -21.28 -22.69 31.19
CA ASP A 84 -22.35 -23.66 30.99
C ASP A 84 -23.70 -22.92 31.03
N TYR A 85 -24.69 -23.42 30.28
CA TYR A 85 -26.04 -22.86 30.31
C TYR A 85 -27.13 -23.92 30.33
N GLN A 86 -28.28 -23.56 30.91
CA GLN A 86 -29.47 -24.38 30.96
C GLN A 86 -30.67 -23.62 30.39
N VAL A 87 -31.50 -24.31 29.61
CA VAL A 87 -32.79 -23.80 29.15
C VAL A 87 -33.90 -24.46 29.94
N ILE A 88 -34.81 -23.66 30.48
CA ILE A 88 -35.98 -24.11 31.25
C ILE A 88 -37.22 -23.46 30.66
N CYS A 89 -38.18 -24.26 30.21
CA CYS A 89 -39.45 -23.80 29.66
C CYS A 89 -40.62 -24.36 30.45
N ASP A 90 -41.73 -23.62 30.43
CA ASP A 90 -43.01 -23.99 31.05
C ASP A 90 -42.86 -24.55 32.47
N GLN A 91 -42.25 -23.74 33.35
CA GLN A 91 -42.00 -24.10 34.76
C GLN A 91 -41.21 -25.42 34.96
N GLY A 92 -40.41 -25.83 33.97
CA GLY A 92 -39.58 -27.03 34.04
C GLY A 92 -40.17 -28.25 33.33
N ALA A 93 -41.33 -28.13 32.67
CA ALA A 93 -41.90 -29.20 31.86
C ALA A 93 -41.07 -29.51 30.60
N THR A 94 -40.25 -28.56 30.13
CA THR A 94 -39.20 -28.79 29.12
C THR A 94 -37.92 -28.19 29.65
N GLN A 95 -36.83 -28.95 29.73
CA GLN A 95 -35.55 -28.40 30.15
C GLN A 95 -34.36 -29.19 29.59
N THR A 96 -33.22 -28.50 29.45
CA THR A 96 -31.93 -29.19 29.36
C THR A 96 -31.49 -29.62 30.76
N ALA A 97 -30.67 -30.66 30.85
CA ALA A 97 -30.20 -31.15 32.14
C ALA A 97 -29.37 -30.08 32.86
N GLU A 98 -29.64 -29.89 34.16
CA GLU A 98 -28.85 -28.97 34.99
C GLU A 98 -27.42 -29.51 35.13
N GLY A 99 -26.42 -28.64 34.95
CA GLY A 99 -25.01 -29.04 35.00
C GLY A 99 -24.53 -29.86 33.79
N ASP A 100 -25.31 -29.94 32.71
CA ASP A 100 -24.87 -30.58 31.47
C ASP A 100 -23.83 -29.70 30.75
N SER A 101 -22.56 -30.03 30.94
CA SER A 101 -21.41 -29.34 30.35
C SER A 101 -21.32 -29.47 28.82
N SER A 102 -22.30 -30.11 28.17
CA SER A 102 -22.39 -30.14 26.71
C SER A 102 -23.01 -28.86 26.12
N PHE A 103 -23.66 -28.03 26.95
CA PHE A 103 -24.26 -26.73 26.59
C PHE A 103 -23.38 -25.58 27.08
N GLN A 104 -22.61 -24.97 26.17
CA GLN A 104 -21.55 -24.03 26.54
C GLN A 104 -21.55 -22.76 25.69
N ILE A 105 -21.44 -21.60 26.33
CA ILE A 105 -21.16 -20.33 25.67
C ILE A 105 -19.66 -20.04 25.78
N LYS A 106 -18.98 -19.93 24.64
CA LYS A 106 -17.57 -19.50 24.55
C LYS A 106 -17.53 -18.05 24.07
N THR A 107 -17.17 -17.09 24.94
CA THR A 107 -17.13 -15.68 24.54
C THR A 107 -15.88 -15.34 23.76
N ALA A 108 -15.97 -14.33 22.89
CA ALA A 108 -14.82 -13.85 22.12
C ALA A 108 -13.69 -13.39 23.06
N PRO A 109 -12.43 -13.80 22.82
CA PRO A 109 -11.31 -13.37 23.64
C PRO A 109 -10.83 -11.97 23.24
N LEU A 110 -9.92 -11.40 24.03
CA LEU A 110 -9.19 -10.18 23.67
C LEU A 110 -8.26 -10.42 22.47
N GLU A 111 -7.88 -9.32 21.81
CA GLU A 111 -6.92 -9.32 20.71
C GLU A 111 -5.62 -10.06 21.06
N GLY A 112 -5.12 -10.85 20.11
CA GLY A 112 -3.85 -11.60 20.23
C GLY A 112 -3.95 -12.91 21.02
N LYS A 113 -5.14 -13.30 21.50
CA LYS A 113 -5.37 -14.63 22.08
C LYS A 113 -5.74 -15.63 21.00
N SER A 114 -5.21 -16.83 21.12
CA SER A 114 -5.47 -17.91 20.16
C SER A 114 -6.90 -18.42 20.25
N PHE A 115 -7.48 -18.79 19.10
CA PHE A 115 -8.78 -19.44 19.01
C PHE A 115 -8.89 -20.27 17.73
N THR A 116 -9.81 -21.23 17.74
CA THR A 116 -10.10 -22.09 16.58
C THR A 116 -11.56 -21.91 16.17
N PHE A 117 -11.82 -21.85 14.86
CA PHE A 117 -13.18 -21.90 14.31
C PHE A 117 -13.25 -22.88 13.14
N ALA A 118 -14.47 -23.31 12.81
CA ALA A 118 -14.72 -24.20 11.68
C ALA A 118 -15.47 -23.47 10.57
N VAL A 119 -15.27 -23.88 9.32
CA VAL A 119 -15.94 -23.34 8.14
C VAL A 119 -16.45 -24.50 7.28
N TYR A 120 -17.73 -24.47 6.92
CA TYR A 120 -18.34 -25.45 6.01
C TYR A 120 -19.58 -24.85 5.35
N GLY A 121 -19.98 -25.39 4.20
CA GLY A 121 -21.21 -24.99 3.50
C GLY A 121 -21.83 -26.16 2.74
N ASP A 122 -23.02 -25.92 2.19
CA ASP A 122 -23.85 -26.93 1.54
C ASP A 122 -24.06 -28.22 2.39
N PRO A 123 -24.45 -28.12 3.68
CA PRO A 123 -24.70 -29.31 4.49
C PRO A 123 -25.92 -30.11 4.02
N ARG A 124 -27.00 -29.41 3.64
CA ARG A 124 -28.29 -29.90 3.12
C ARG A 124 -28.71 -31.31 3.61
N PRO A 125 -28.85 -31.58 4.92
CA PRO A 125 -29.33 -32.87 5.39
C PRO A 125 -30.83 -33.02 5.11
N GLY A 126 -31.24 -34.07 4.38
CA GLY A 126 -32.66 -34.32 4.14
C GLY A 126 -32.96 -35.15 2.89
N ASP A 127 -33.75 -34.56 1.98
CA ASP A 127 -34.41 -35.21 0.83
C ASP A 127 -33.45 -35.97 -0.10
N THR A 128 -32.16 -35.66 -0.05
CA THR A 128 -31.08 -36.27 -0.83
C THR A 128 -30.32 -37.41 -0.11
N GLN A 129 -30.77 -37.86 1.07
CA GLN A 129 -30.12 -38.89 1.92
C GLN A 129 -28.69 -38.52 2.40
N THR A 130 -28.34 -37.25 2.33
CA THR A 130 -27.05 -36.66 2.74
C THR A 130 -26.91 -36.49 4.25
N SER A 131 -27.97 -36.69 5.04
CA SER A 131 -27.95 -36.49 6.50
C SER A 131 -26.84 -37.28 7.20
N ARG A 132 -26.54 -38.49 6.71
CA ARG A 132 -25.42 -39.29 7.22
C ARG A 132 -24.07 -38.62 6.93
N THR A 133 -23.86 -38.20 5.70
CA THR A 133 -22.63 -37.52 5.27
C THR A 133 -22.41 -36.24 6.05
N HIS A 134 -23.45 -35.42 6.20
CA HIS A 134 -23.38 -34.19 6.98
C HIS A 134 -23.07 -34.49 8.45
N LYS A 135 -23.71 -35.52 9.04
CA LYS A 135 -23.39 -35.96 10.41
C LYS A 135 -21.93 -36.37 10.57
N GLU A 136 -21.35 -37.07 9.59
CA GLU A 136 -19.92 -37.44 9.59
C GLU A 136 -19.01 -36.18 9.54
N VAL A 137 -19.41 -35.13 8.81
CA VAL A 137 -18.69 -33.84 8.82
C VAL A 137 -18.80 -33.17 10.20
N ILE A 138 -20.00 -33.11 10.79
CA ILE A 138 -20.20 -32.54 12.13
C ILE A 138 -19.41 -33.30 13.19
N ASP A 139 -19.39 -34.63 13.14
CA ASP A 139 -18.62 -35.46 14.07
C ASP A 139 -17.13 -35.16 13.98
N GLN A 140 -16.62 -34.95 12.77
CA GLN A 140 -15.22 -34.57 12.59
C GLN A 140 -14.92 -33.14 13.04
N ILE A 141 -15.83 -32.18 12.83
CA ILE A 141 -15.70 -30.82 13.37
C ILE A 141 -15.61 -30.85 14.90
N MET A 142 -16.44 -31.68 15.54
CA MET A 142 -16.52 -31.79 17.00
C MET A 142 -15.21 -32.27 17.63
N CYS A 143 -14.40 -33.07 16.92
CA CYS A 143 -13.06 -33.47 17.35
C CYS A 143 -12.06 -32.31 17.50
N HIS A 144 -12.41 -31.11 17.01
CA HIS A 144 -11.55 -29.92 17.05
C HIS A 144 -12.08 -28.79 17.93
N GLU A 145 -13.21 -29.01 18.61
CA GLU A 145 -13.79 -28.11 19.61
C GLU A 145 -13.83 -26.61 19.22
N PRO A 146 -14.34 -26.25 18.02
CA PRO A 146 -14.33 -24.87 17.58
C PRO A 146 -15.07 -23.93 18.55
N ALA A 147 -14.63 -22.67 18.59
CA ALA A 147 -15.29 -21.61 19.34
C ALA A 147 -16.60 -21.19 18.67
N PHE A 148 -16.60 -21.16 17.34
CA PHE A 148 -17.75 -20.87 16.49
C PHE A 148 -17.58 -21.50 15.11
N CYS A 149 -18.64 -21.47 14.32
CA CYS A 149 -18.70 -22.00 12.96
C CYS A 149 -19.14 -20.92 11.98
N LEU A 150 -18.48 -20.84 10.84
CA LEU A 150 -18.96 -20.12 9.66
C LEU A 150 -19.71 -21.11 8.77
N ILE A 151 -21.02 -20.91 8.59
CA ILE A 151 -21.87 -21.75 7.74
C ILE A 151 -22.15 -21.00 6.43
N LEU A 152 -21.60 -21.51 5.32
CA LEU A 152 -21.52 -20.80 4.05
C LEU A 152 -22.80 -20.87 3.20
N GLY A 153 -23.97 -20.97 3.86
CA GLY A 153 -25.28 -21.02 3.20
C GLY A 153 -25.65 -22.39 2.67
N ASP A 154 -26.86 -22.45 2.13
CA ASP A 154 -27.53 -23.67 1.65
C ASP A 154 -27.59 -24.75 2.72
N MET A 155 -28.14 -24.34 3.87
CA MET A 155 -28.29 -25.22 5.02
C MET A 155 -29.31 -26.35 4.75
N VAL A 156 -30.27 -26.10 3.85
CA VAL A 156 -31.35 -27.01 3.50
C VAL A 156 -31.60 -27.01 1.99
N ASP A 157 -32.15 -28.11 1.46
CA ASP A 157 -32.49 -28.23 0.03
C ASP A 157 -33.63 -27.30 -0.41
N ASP A 158 -34.59 -27.02 0.48
CA ASP A 158 -35.71 -26.10 0.23
C ASP A 158 -36.02 -25.30 1.50
N GLY A 159 -35.58 -24.05 1.51
CA GLY A 159 -35.72 -23.12 2.63
C GLY A 159 -37.17 -22.83 3.03
N SER A 160 -38.17 -23.17 2.21
CA SER A 160 -39.59 -22.97 2.54
C SER A 160 -40.20 -24.09 3.39
N LYS A 161 -39.52 -25.25 3.52
CA LYS A 161 -40.01 -26.43 4.24
C LYS A 161 -39.44 -26.49 5.66
N SER A 162 -40.31 -26.42 6.68
CA SER A 162 -39.87 -26.46 8.08
C SER A 162 -39.19 -27.79 8.47
N GLU A 163 -39.64 -28.91 7.90
CA GLU A 163 -39.08 -30.25 8.16
C GLU A 163 -37.59 -30.36 7.81
N LEU A 164 -37.15 -29.67 6.76
CA LEU A 164 -35.73 -29.67 6.37
C LEU A 164 -34.87 -28.86 7.34
N TRP A 165 -35.41 -27.75 7.86
CA TRP A 165 -34.73 -26.98 8.92
C TRP A 165 -34.62 -27.79 10.21
N GLU A 166 -35.68 -28.50 10.61
CA GLU A 166 -35.65 -29.39 11.77
C GLU A 166 -34.59 -30.49 11.61
N ASN A 167 -34.46 -31.10 10.42
CA ASN A 167 -33.41 -32.07 10.11
C ASN A 167 -32.00 -31.47 10.23
N PHE A 168 -31.79 -30.26 9.70
CA PHE A 168 -30.53 -29.53 9.83
C PHE A 168 -30.18 -29.31 11.30
N PHE A 169 -31.08 -28.71 12.08
CA PHE A 169 -30.83 -28.46 13.50
C PHE A 169 -30.71 -29.74 14.33
N GLN A 170 -31.34 -30.85 13.91
CA GLN A 170 -31.18 -32.14 14.58
C GLN A 170 -29.74 -32.65 14.46
N VAL A 171 -29.16 -32.61 13.26
CA VAL A 171 -27.76 -33.03 13.01
C VAL A 171 -26.78 -32.09 13.72
N GLU A 172 -27.03 -30.79 13.64
CA GLU A 172 -26.19 -29.72 14.18
C GLU A 172 -26.29 -29.58 15.70
N SER A 173 -27.29 -30.21 16.34
CA SER A 173 -27.63 -29.95 17.74
C SER A 173 -26.48 -30.14 18.74
N GLU A 174 -25.55 -31.05 18.45
CA GLU A 174 -24.41 -31.28 19.34
C GLU A 174 -23.33 -30.21 19.24
N LEU A 175 -23.14 -29.66 18.04
CA LEU A 175 -22.17 -28.62 17.72
C LEU A 175 -22.71 -27.24 18.11
N LEU A 176 -23.91 -26.89 17.67
CA LEU A 176 -24.41 -25.52 17.81
C LEU A 176 -24.87 -25.15 19.23
N ARG A 177 -25.02 -26.13 20.13
CA ARG A 177 -25.19 -25.88 21.57
C ARG A 177 -23.89 -25.44 22.27
N ARG A 178 -22.74 -25.49 21.59
CA ARG A 178 -21.42 -25.13 22.15
C ARG A 178 -20.53 -24.28 21.26
N ALA A 179 -20.84 -24.19 19.97
CA ALA A 179 -20.17 -23.34 19.00
C ALA A 179 -21.21 -22.42 18.34
N ALA A 180 -20.96 -21.12 18.35
CA ALA A 180 -21.90 -20.16 17.77
C ALA A 180 -21.99 -20.33 16.25
N ALA A 181 -23.20 -20.21 15.69
CA ALA A 181 -23.41 -20.20 14.24
C ALA A 181 -23.32 -18.76 13.70
N TYR A 182 -22.39 -18.52 12.78
CA TYR A 182 -22.37 -17.33 11.93
C TYR A 182 -22.62 -17.77 10.49
N THR A 183 -23.80 -17.45 9.99
CA THR A 183 -24.29 -17.99 8.72
C THR A 183 -24.42 -16.91 7.65
N VAL A 184 -24.29 -17.30 6.40
CA VAL A 184 -24.77 -16.55 5.22
C VAL A 184 -25.91 -17.33 4.57
N MET A 185 -26.66 -16.68 3.68
CA MET A 185 -27.72 -17.34 2.91
C MET A 185 -27.19 -17.80 1.57
N GLY A 186 -27.50 -19.03 1.20
CA GLY A 186 -27.43 -19.51 -0.18
C GLY A 186 -28.77 -19.37 -0.92
N ASP A 187 -28.81 -19.82 -2.17
CA ASP A 187 -30.02 -19.69 -3.01
C ASP A 187 -31.15 -20.63 -2.54
N ASN A 188 -30.81 -21.78 -1.95
CA ASN A 188 -31.78 -22.75 -1.43
C ASN A 188 -32.36 -22.33 -0.07
N ASP A 189 -31.70 -21.47 0.70
CA ASP A 189 -32.22 -20.96 1.98
C ASP A 189 -33.39 -19.97 1.81
N TYR A 190 -33.53 -19.36 0.62
CA TYR A 190 -34.46 -18.27 0.34
C TYR A 190 -35.23 -18.43 -0.99
N VAL A 191 -35.70 -19.64 -1.28
CA VAL A 191 -36.45 -19.97 -2.50
C VAL A 191 -37.66 -19.02 -2.69
N ASN A 192 -37.72 -18.32 -3.84
CA ASN A 192 -38.86 -17.50 -4.29
C ASN A 192 -39.36 -16.42 -3.30
N ASN A 193 -38.49 -15.76 -2.53
CA ASN A 193 -38.86 -14.84 -1.43
C ASN A 193 -39.65 -15.51 -0.28
N ARG A 194 -39.65 -16.84 -0.17
CA ARG A 194 -40.49 -17.63 0.76
C ARG A 194 -39.70 -18.51 1.73
N GLY A 195 -38.42 -18.24 1.95
CA GLY A 195 -37.58 -19.01 2.88
C GLY A 195 -37.87 -18.73 4.37
N LEU A 196 -37.75 -19.76 5.20
CA LEU A 196 -37.92 -19.72 6.65
C LEU A 196 -36.63 -19.34 7.40
N TYR A 197 -35.53 -19.03 6.69
CA TYR A 197 -34.24 -18.62 7.29
C TYR A 197 -34.42 -17.57 8.41
N ALA A 198 -35.25 -16.56 8.17
CA ALA A 198 -35.53 -15.48 9.12
C ALA A 198 -36.16 -15.98 10.44
N ASN A 199 -36.85 -17.11 10.43
CA ASN A 199 -37.45 -17.70 11.62
C ASN A 199 -36.39 -18.30 12.54
N TYR A 200 -35.23 -18.71 12.01
CA TYR A 200 -34.14 -19.32 12.77
C TYR A 200 -32.99 -18.34 13.03
N PHE A 201 -32.80 -17.34 12.16
CA PHE A 201 -31.73 -16.34 12.22
C PHE A 201 -32.27 -14.90 12.06
N PRO A 202 -33.16 -14.42 12.95
CA PRO A 202 -33.92 -13.18 12.73
C PRO A 202 -33.07 -11.91 12.61
N LYS A 203 -31.92 -11.85 13.31
CA LYS A 203 -31.00 -10.70 13.20
C LYS A 203 -30.17 -10.69 11.92
N LEU A 204 -30.10 -11.83 11.22
CA LEU A 204 -29.32 -11.99 10.01
C LEU A 204 -30.19 -11.83 8.74
N THR A 205 -31.43 -11.39 8.88
CA THR A 205 -32.40 -11.19 7.78
C THR A 205 -31.91 -10.24 6.69
N LYS A 206 -31.04 -9.28 7.01
CA LYS A 206 -30.39 -8.40 6.02
C LYS A 206 -29.45 -9.18 5.08
N GLY A 207 -28.93 -10.32 5.54
CA GLY A 207 -28.03 -11.21 4.81
C GLY A 207 -26.56 -10.79 4.79
N TYR A 208 -26.22 -9.62 5.30
CA TYR A 208 -24.84 -9.17 5.44
C TYR A 208 -24.63 -8.43 6.75
N TYR A 209 -23.49 -8.69 7.38
CA TYR A 209 -23.15 -8.18 8.70
C TYR A 209 -21.64 -8.34 8.96
N ARG A 210 -21.20 -7.74 10.08
CA ARG A 210 -19.82 -7.80 10.54
C ARG A 210 -19.79 -8.18 12.01
N PHE A 211 -18.77 -8.93 12.41
CA PHE A 211 -18.41 -9.14 13.80
C PHE A 211 -16.89 -9.20 13.96
N GLU A 212 -16.44 -9.14 15.21
CA GLU A 212 -15.03 -9.24 15.58
C GLU A 212 -14.85 -10.40 16.55
N TRP A 213 -13.76 -11.16 16.38
CA TRP A 213 -13.36 -12.22 17.30
C TRP A 213 -11.85 -12.22 17.49
N GLY A 214 -11.37 -12.00 18.71
CA GLY A 214 -9.92 -11.99 19.01
C GLY A 214 -9.13 -10.97 18.19
N GLY A 215 -9.74 -9.83 17.82
CA GLY A 215 -9.15 -8.80 16.95
C GLY A 215 -9.27 -9.07 15.45
N VAL A 216 -9.66 -10.28 15.02
CA VAL A 216 -9.93 -10.59 13.61
C VAL A 216 -11.28 -10.06 13.20
N GLN A 217 -11.35 -9.51 11.98
CA GLN A 217 -12.54 -8.88 11.43
C GLN A 217 -13.24 -9.79 10.43
N PHE A 218 -14.50 -10.12 10.71
CA PHE A 218 -15.30 -11.04 9.90
C PHE A 218 -16.42 -10.30 9.18
N PHE A 219 -16.61 -10.61 7.90
CA PHE A 219 -17.59 -9.99 7.02
C PHE A 219 -18.43 -11.06 6.34
N ALA A 220 -19.69 -11.16 6.76
CA ALA A 220 -20.69 -12.02 6.15
C ALA A 220 -21.36 -11.24 5.01
N LEU A 221 -21.44 -11.81 3.82
CA LEU A 221 -22.03 -11.15 2.66
C LEU A 221 -23.11 -12.01 1.99
N ARG A 222 -24.17 -11.33 1.50
CA ARG A 222 -25.28 -11.92 0.77
C ARG A 222 -24.97 -11.94 -0.72
N ALA A 223 -24.35 -13.02 -1.17
CA ALA A 223 -24.02 -13.27 -2.58
C ALA A 223 -24.31 -14.72 -2.95
N TRP A 224 -25.31 -14.93 -3.79
CA TRP A 224 -25.76 -16.23 -4.32
C TRP A 224 -26.13 -16.10 -5.83
N ASP A 225 -25.30 -15.38 -6.59
CA ASP A 225 -25.57 -15.02 -7.99
C ASP A 225 -24.97 -15.98 -9.05
N THR A 226 -24.49 -17.16 -8.70
CA THR A 226 -23.89 -18.08 -9.68
C THR A 226 -24.89 -18.50 -10.76
N ARG A 227 -26.18 -18.57 -10.42
CA ARG A 227 -27.28 -18.83 -11.37
C ARG A 227 -27.82 -17.57 -12.06
N GLY A 228 -27.27 -16.39 -11.75
CA GLY A 228 -27.70 -15.10 -12.32
C GLY A 228 -29.08 -14.62 -11.86
N GLN A 229 -29.63 -15.23 -10.81
CA GLN A 229 -31.01 -15.02 -10.34
C GLN A 229 -31.12 -13.94 -9.25
N GLN A 230 -30.01 -13.54 -8.63
CA GLN A 230 -30.05 -12.54 -7.57
C GLN A 230 -30.35 -11.15 -8.18
N PRO A 231 -31.28 -10.35 -7.59
CA PRO A 231 -31.57 -9.02 -8.09
C PRO A 231 -30.33 -8.14 -8.13
N ARG A 232 -30.02 -7.56 -9.31
CA ARG A 232 -28.83 -6.74 -9.54
C ARG A 232 -28.68 -5.57 -8.55
N ALA A 233 -29.79 -4.97 -8.15
CA ALA A 233 -29.82 -3.89 -7.15
C ALA A 233 -29.24 -4.30 -5.77
N GLU A 234 -29.13 -5.60 -5.47
CA GLU A 234 -28.57 -6.12 -4.20
C GLU A 234 -27.06 -6.37 -4.25
N ILE A 235 -26.47 -6.51 -5.44
CA ILE A 235 -25.09 -7.00 -5.63
C ILE A 235 -24.21 -6.17 -6.57
N ASP A 236 -24.79 -5.26 -7.35
CA ASP A 236 -24.04 -4.34 -8.20
C ASP A 236 -23.38 -3.20 -7.39
N SER A 237 -22.56 -2.38 -8.06
CA SER A 237 -21.73 -1.34 -7.43
C SER A 237 -22.50 -0.32 -6.60
N GLU A 238 -23.75 -0.03 -6.98
CA GLU A 238 -24.61 0.97 -6.32
C GLU A 238 -25.44 0.38 -5.17
N SER A 239 -25.38 -0.93 -4.96
CA SER A 239 -26.15 -1.62 -3.93
C SER A 239 -25.81 -1.09 -2.54
N GLU A 240 -26.80 -1.17 -1.63
CA GLU A 240 -26.58 -0.79 -0.23
C GLU A 240 -25.47 -1.63 0.40
N GLN A 241 -25.41 -2.91 0.06
CA GLN A 241 -24.42 -3.86 0.56
C GLN A 241 -22.99 -3.48 0.13
N ILE A 242 -22.75 -3.13 -1.14
CA ILE A 242 -21.42 -2.71 -1.61
C ILE A 242 -20.98 -1.42 -0.93
N ARG A 243 -21.86 -0.42 -0.83
CA ARG A 243 -21.56 0.84 -0.12
C ARG A 243 -21.25 0.61 1.35
N TRP A 244 -22.03 -0.25 2.01
CA TRP A 244 -21.77 -0.66 3.39
C TRP A 244 -20.41 -1.35 3.52
N LEU A 245 -20.13 -2.35 2.68
CA LEU A 245 -18.90 -3.14 2.69
C LEU A 245 -17.66 -2.24 2.56
N GLU A 246 -17.63 -1.37 1.54
CA GLU A 246 -16.54 -0.43 1.35
C GLU A 246 -16.38 0.51 2.55
N SER A 247 -17.48 1.08 3.04
CA SER A 247 -17.44 2.02 4.17
C SER A 247 -16.89 1.39 5.45
N VAL A 248 -17.18 0.10 5.69
CA VAL A 248 -16.72 -0.61 6.89
C VAL A 248 -15.29 -1.12 6.70
N LEU A 249 -14.95 -1.64 5.52
CA LEU A 249 -13.58 -2.04 5.21
C LEU A 249 -12.61 -0.85 5.30
N ALA A 250 -13.03 0.35 4.92
CA ALA A 250 -12.19 1.55 4.97
C ALA A 250 -11.89 2.07 6.40
N LYS A 251 -12.57 1.56 7.43
CA LYS A 251 -12.38 2.05 8.81
C LYS A 251 -11.00 1.70 9.36
N GLU A 252 -10.43 2.61 10.14
CA GLU A 252 -9.06 2.50 10.64
C GLU A 252 -8.87 1.27 11.54
N GLU A 253 -9.83 0.97 12.42
CA GLU A 253 -9.80 -0.22 13.28
C GLU A 253 -9.84 -1.53 12.48
N VAL A 254 -10.42 -1.50 11.27
CA VAL A 254 -10.47 -2.66 10.37
C VAL A 254 -9.16 -2.82 9.62
N GLN A 255 -8.58 -1.71 9.16
CA GLN A 255 -7.30 -1.72 8.44
C GLN A 255 -6.12 -2.07 9.37
N LYS A 256 -6.23 -1.82 10.67
CA LYS A 256 -5.24 -2.23 11.68
C LYS A 256 -5.37 -3.69 12.12
N ALA A 257 -6.52 -4.32 11.89
CA ALA A 257 -6.76 -5.68 12.31
C ALA A 257 -5.75 -6.66 11.67
N PRO A 258 -5.30 -7.69 12.41
CA PRO A 258 -4.34 -8.67 11.88
C PRO A 258 -4.87 -9.40 10.65
N PHE A 259 -6.16 -9.75 10.66
CA PHE A 259 -6.82 -10.44 9.56
C PHE A 259 -8.22 -9.87 9.27
N ARG A 260 -8.57 -9.83 7.99
CA ARG A 260 -9.90 -9.52 7.45
C ARG A 260 -10.40 -10.74 6.69
N VAL A 261 -11.38 -11.43 7.27
CA VAL A 261 -12.01 -12.64 6.74
C VAL A 261 -13.36 -12.27 6.15
N VAL A 262 -13.55 -12.58 4.89
CA VAL A 262 -14.85 -12.47 4.22
C VAL A 262 -15.43 -13.87 4.06
N PHE A 263 -16.73 -14.02 4.20
CA PHE A 263 -17.44 -15.25 3.88
C PHE A 263 -18.80 -14.97 3.26
N LEU A 264 -19.16 -15.79 2.27
CA LEU A 264 -20.33 -15.63 1.41
C LEU A 264 -20.69 -16.99 0.80
N HIS A 265 -21.85 -17.10 0.13
CA HIS A 265 -22.27 -18.39 -0.41
C HIS A 265 -21.57 -18.70 -1.75
N ASP A 266 -21.74 -17.88 -2.78
CA ASP A 266 -21.25 -18.22 -4.12
C ASP A 266 -19.80 -17.81 -4.42
N PRO A 267 -18.96 -18.66 -5.02
CA PRO A 267 -17.54 -18.39 -5.16
C PRO A 267 -17.26 -17.25 -6.13
N VAL A 268 -16.30 -16.38 -5.77
CA VAL A 268 -15.82 -15.30 -6.65
C VAL A 268 -14.98 -15.87 -7.79
N TYR A 269 -14.10 -16.82 -7.47
CA TYR A 269 -13.27 -17.57 -8.40
C TYR A 269 -13.39 -19.05 -8.10
N ILE A 270 -13.55 -19.87 -9.13
CA ILE A 270 -13.59 -21.32 -9.03
C ILE A 270 -13.16 -21.94 -10.36
N SER A 271 -12.32 -22.98 -10.31
CA SER A 271 -11.82 -23.67 -11.49
C SER A 271 -12.71 -24.82 -11.97
N ARG A 272 -13.47 -25.45 -11.06
CA ARG A 272 -14.34 -26.61 -11.34
C ARG A 272 -15.80 -26.39 -10.97
N GLY A 273 -16.29 -25.18 -11.23
CA GLY A 273 -17.65 -24.78 -10.92
C GLY A 273 -18.06 -23.55 -11.72
N GLN A 274 -18.98 -22.79 -11.16
CA GLN A 274 -19.48 -21.56 -11.78
C GLN A 274 -19.30 -20.40 -10.82
N SER A 275 -19.04 -19.22 -11.37
CA SER A 275 -18.97 -17.97 -10.61
C SER A 275 -19.56 -16.84 -11.44
N SER A 276 -20.18 -15.86 -10.78
CA SER A 276 -20.79 -14.70 -11.45
C SER A 276 -19.74 -13.67 -11.89
N GLU A 277 -19.96 -13.07 -13.07
CA GLU A 277 -19.13 -11.96 -13.55
C GLU A 277 -19.20 -10.74 -12.62
N THR A 278 -20.36 -10.47 -12.01
CA THR A 278 -20.54 -9.38 -11.04
C THR A 278 -19.60 -9.54 -9.85
N LEU A 279 -19.49 -10.75 -9.28
CA LEU A 279 -18.57 -11.00 -8.16
C LEU A 279 -17.12 -10.75 -8.56
N ARG A 280 -16.70 -11.20 -9.74
CA ARG A 280 -15.33 -10.98 -10.24
C ARG A 280 -15.04 -9.51 -10.54
N ARG A 281 -15.98 -8.76 -11.11
CA ARG A 281 -15.74 -7.39 -11.59
C ARG A 281 -15.97 -6.31 -10.54
N ILE A 282 -16.84 -6.56 -9.55
CA ILE A 282 -17.23 -5.55 -8.55
C ILE A 282 -16.66 -5.92 -7.19
N TRP A 283 -16.78 -7.17 -6.76
CA TRP A 283 -16.45 -7.57 -5.39
C TRP A 283 -14.95 -7.87 -5.24
N ALA A 284 -14.36 -8.59 -6.19
CA ALA A 284 -12.92 -8.90 -6.14
C ALA A 284 -12.03 -7.65 -6.04
N PRO A 285 -12.25 -6.56 -6.82
CA PRO A 285 -11.47 -5.33 -6.68
C PRO A 285 -11.61 -4.66 -5.31
N ILE A 286 -12.79 -4.75 -4.67
CA ILE A 286 -13.00 -4.22 -3.31
C ILE A 286 -12.17 -5.04 -2.31
N PHE A 287 -12.22 -6.36 -2.40
CA PHE A 287 -11.43 -7.24 -1.54
C PHE A 287 -9.92 -6.98 -1.69
N GLN A 288 -9.46 -6.77 -2.91
CA GLN A 288 -8.06 -6.42 -3.22
C GLN A 288 -7.69 -5.05 -2.65
N LYS A 289 -8.48 -4.01 -2.95
CA LYS A 289 -8.28 -2.62 -2.50
C LYS A 289 -8.13 -2.52 -0.98
N TYR A 290 -9.00 -3.22 -0.25
CA TYR A 290 -8.98 -3.23 1.21
C TYR A 290 -8.23 -4.44 1.78
N LYS A 291 -7.38 -5.09 0.96
CA LYS A 291 -6.39 -6.13 1.30
C LYS A 291 -6.94 -7.38 2.00
N VAL A 292 -8.19 -7.76 1.79
CA VAL A 292 -8.84 -8.92 2.46
C VAL A 292 -7.90 -10.14 2.45
N ASP A 293 -7.79 -10.83 3.59
CA ASP A 293 -6.82 -11.91 3.75
C ASP A 293 -7.31 -13.21 3.11
N VAL A 294 -8.56 -13.57 3.44
CA VAL A 294 -9.22 -14.77 2.93
C VAL A 294 -10.70 -14.53 2.70
N VAL A 295 -11.22 -15.08 1.60
CA VAL A 295 -12.63 -15.16 1.24
C VAL A 295 -13.04 -16.63 1.27
N PHE A 296 -13.96 -17.00 2.16
CA PHE A 296 -14.59 -18.32 2.18
C PHE A 296 -15.89 -18.31 1.37
N ALA A 297 -16.06 -19.29 0.51
CA ALA A 297 -17.27 -19.51 -0.26
C ALA A 297 -17.64 -20.99 -0.31
N SER A 298 -18.82 -21.28 -0.82
CA SER A 298 -19.38 -22.61 -0.96
C SER A 298 -19.53 -23.00 -2.42
N TRP A 299 -19.31 -24.28 -2.69
CA TRP A 299 -19.62 -25.03 -3.90
C TRP A 299 -19.28 -26.47 -3.54
N HIS A 300 -19.90 -27.47 -4.15
CA HIS A 300 -19.85 -28.86 -3.68
C HIS A 300 -18.49 -29.59 -3.91
N LEU A 301 -17.36 -28.98 -3.53
CA LEU A 301 -15.98 -29.44 -3.57
C LEU A 301 -15.10 -28.58 -2.64
N TYR A 302 -13.86 -29.02 -2.43
CA TYR A 302 -12.81 -28.17 -1.86
C TYR A 302 -11.98 -27.54 -2.97
N GLU A 303 -11.73 -26.24 -2.90
CA GLU A 303 -10.75 -25.57 -3.76
C GLU A 303 -10.07 -24.41 -3.03
N ARG A 304 -8.78 -24.23 -3.26
CA ARG A 304 -8.05 -23.02 -2.87
C ARG A 304 -7.38 -22.38 -4.07
N SER A 305 -7.50 -21.06 -4.15
CA SER A 305 -6.81 -20.22 -5.13
C SER A 305 -6.36 -18.90 -4.51
N SER A 306 -5.52 -18.15 -5.23
CA SER A 306 -5.07 -16.83 -4.82
C SER A 306 -5.02 -15.88 -6.01
N TYR A 307 -5.59 -14.69 -5.84
CA TYR A 307 -5.63 -13.64 -6.87
C TYR A 307 -5.30 -12.29 -6.24
N GLU A 308 -4.29 -11.60 -6.78
CA GLU A 308 -3.88 -10.25 -6.35
C GLU A 308 -3.74 -10.12 -4.82
N GLY A 309 -3.09 -11.13 -4.23
CA GLY A 309 -2.85 -11.21 -2.79
C GLY A 309 -4.03 -11.73 -1.95
N VAL A 310 -5.26 -11.79 -2.44
CA VAL A 310 -6.41 -12.34 -1.69
C VAL A 310 -6.46 -13.87 -1.84
N THR A 311 -6.65 -14.59 -0.73
CA THR A 311 -6.85 -16.04 -0.76
C THR A 311 -8.34 -16.33 -0.90
N TYR A 312 -8.72 -17.24 -1.80
CA TYR A 312 -10.09 -17.71 -1.96
C TYR A 312 -10.14 -19.19 -1.63
N ILE A 313 -11.04 -19.57 -0.72
CA ILE A 313 -11.22 -20.96 -0.29
C ILE A 313 -12.69 -21.32 -0.45
N ILE A 314 -12.93 -22.40 -1.18
CA ILE A 314 -14.22 -23.01 -1.37
C ILE A 314 -14.32 -24.20 -0.44
N SER A 315 -15.30 -24.19 0.46
CA SER A 315 -15.48 -25.18 1.51
C SER A 315 -16.92 -25.71 1.57
N GLY A 316 -17.51 -26.04 0.42
CA GLY A 316 -18.90 -26.53 0.31
C GLY A 316 -19.05 -28.05 0.32
N GLY A 317 -18.10 -28.77 0.93
CA GLY A 317 -18.21 -30.23 1.11
C GLY A 317 -18.95 -30.63 2.39
N GLY A 318 -19.86 -29.79 2.90
CA GLY A 318 -20.47 -29.95 4.22
C GLY A 318 -21.46 -31.10 4.32
N GLY A 319 -21.97 -31.63 3.21
CA GLY A 319 -22.86 -32.79 3.21
C GLY A 319 -23.51 -33.12 1.87
N ALA A 320 -23.82 -32.10 1.07
CA ALA A 320 -24.44 -32.25 -0.26
C ALA A 320 -23.59 -33.07 -1.24
N GLU A 321 -24.21 -33.49 -2.35
CA GLU A 321 -23.56 -34.30 -3.37
C GLU A 321 -22.37 -33.57 -4.03
N LEU A 322 -21.21 -34.22 -4.11
CA LEU A 322 -20.00 -33.58 -4.61
C LEU A 322 -20.03 -33.39 -6.14
N ILE A 323 -19.87 -32.15 -6.57
CA ILE A 323 -19.83 -31.74 -7.98
C ILE A 323 -18.36 -31.61 -8.43
N TRP A 324 -18.05 -32.11 -9.63
CA TRP A 324 -16.70 -32.05 -10.19
C TRP A 324 -16.74 -31.75 -11.68
N MET A 325 -16.85 -30.47 -12.02
CA MET A 325 -16.93 -30.03 -13.41
C MET A 325 -15.57 -30.12 -14.12
N ASN A 326 -15.59 -30.05 -15.45
CA ASN A 326 -14.39 -29.86 -16.24
C ASN A 326 -13.68 -28.58 -15.80
N LYS A 327 -12.36 -28.65 -15.70
CA LYS A 327 -11.56 -27.52 -15.24
C LYS A 327 -11.57 -26.41 -16.28
N ASP A 328 -11.92 -25.20 -15.86
CA ASP A 328 -11.75 -23.99 -16.65
C ASP A 328 -10.30 -23.51 -16.51
N PRO A 329 -9.48 -23.54 -17.58
CA PRO A 329 -8.09 -23.11 -17.52
C PRO A 329 -7.92 -21.61 -17.26
N ALA A 330 -8.97 -20.79 -17.38
CA ALA A 330 -8.94 -19.38 -17.04
C ALA A 330 -8.81 -19.13 -15.53
N PHE A 331 -9.18 -20.11 -14.69
CA PHE A 331 -9.13 -20.01 -13.24
C PHE A 331 -8.12 -21.01 -12.67
N ALA A 332 -6.99 -20.49 -12.20
CA ALA A 332 -5.98 -21.29 -11.55
C ALA A 332 -6.45 -21.72 -10.15
N SER A 333 -6.25 -23.00 -9.82
CA SER A 333 -6.39 -23.55 -8.47
C SER A 333 -5.03 -24.04 -7.97
N GLN A 334 -4.75 -23.80 -6.70
CA GLN A 334 -3.52 -24.26 -6.01
C GLN A 334 -3.74 -25.61 -5.33
N ALA A 335 -4.96 -25.85 -4.85
CA ALA A 335 -5.41 -27.14 -4.31
C ALA A 335 -6.88 -27.36 -4.69
N GLU A 336 -7.25 -28.60 -4.96
CA GLU A 336 -8.62 -29.00 -5.29
C GLU A 336 -8.87 -30.43 -4.78
N ALA A 337 -10.04 -30.69 -4.20
CA ALA A 337 -10.41 -32.05 -3.78
C ALA A 337 -11.92 -32.30 -3.89
N ARG A 338 -12.27 -33.48 -4.41
CA ARG A 338 -13.64 -33.98 -4.46
C ARG A 338 -13.93 -34.85 -3.24
N ARG A 339 -14.12 -34.23 -2.08
CA ARG A 339 -14.36 -34.91 -0.80
C ARG A 339 -15.33 -34.10 0.07
N ASN A 340 -16.10 -34.77 0.91
CA ASN A 340 -16.83 -34.11 1.99
C ASN A 340 -15.83 -33.72 3.07
N HIS A 341 -15.91 -32.46 3.51
CA HIS A 341 -14.88 -31.83 4.32
C HIS A 341 -15.42 -30.57 5.00
N PHE A 342 -14.61 -30.03 5.90
CA PHE A 342 -14.72 -28.68 6.44
C PHE A 342 -13.33 -28.06 6.52
N CYS A 343 -13.23 -26.75 6.72
CA CYS A 343 -11.97 -26.11 7.06
C CYS A 343 -11.89 -25.85 8.57
N ARG A 344 -10.83 -26.34 9.22
CA ARG A 344 -10.40 -25.88 10.54
C ARG A 344 -9.51 -24.67 10.37
N VAL A 345 -9.80 -23.60 11.11
CA VAL A 345 -8.98 -22.39 11.11
C VAL A 345 -8.49 -22.11 12.53
N ASP A 346 -7.18 -22.17 12.71
CA ASP A 346 -6.50 -21.84 13.96
C ASP A 346 -5.87 -20.45 13.82
N VAL A 347 -6.27 -19.52 14.69
CA VAL A 347 -5.75 -18.15 14.72
C VAL A 347 -4.91 -17.98 15.96
N ASP A 348 -3.67 -17.53 15.76
CA ASP A 348 -2.72 -17.13 16.80
C ASP A 348 -2.39 -15.63 16.67
N SER A 349 -1.48 -15.11 17.50
CA SER A 349 -1.12 -13.68 17.51
C SER A 349 -0.54 -13.16 16.20
N ASP A 350 0.10 -14.02 15.42
CA ASP A 350 0.90 -13.66 14.24
C ASP A 350 0.63 -14.56 13.02
N THR A 351 -0.26 -15.54 13.14
CA THR A 351 -0.59 -16.47 12.05
C THR A 351 -2.06 -16.90 12.08
N MET A 352 -2.59 -17.22 10.90
CA MET A 352 -3.87 -17.90 10.71
C MET A 352 -3.62 -19.15 9.86
N THR A 353 -3.73 -20.33 10.46
CA THR A 353 -3.53 -21.61 9.78
C THR A 353 -4.88 -22.21 9.41
N ILE A 354 -5.05 -22.55 8.14
CA ILE A 354 -6.29 -23.10 7.56
C ILE A 354 -5.99 -24.50 7.05
N ARG A 355 -6.75 -25.48 7.53
CA ARG A 355 -6.64 -26.88 7.13
C ARG A 355 -7.98 -27.41 6.65
N ALA A 356 -8.02 -27.90 5.41
CA ALA A 356 -9.18 -28.61 4.90
C ALA A 356 -9.11 -30.08 5.34
N ILE A 357 -10.12 -30.55 6.06
CA ILE A 357 -10.11 -31.87 6.70
C ILE A 357 -11.33 -32.66 6.22
N ALA A 358 -11.09 -33.84 5.64
CA ALA A 358 -12.13 -34.75 5.21
C ALA A 358 -12.79 -35.48 6.41
N THR A 359 -13.93 -36.13 6.17
CA THR A 359 -14.68 -36.88 7.20
C THR A 359 -13.90 -38.04 7.85
N ASP A 360 -12.87 -38.57 7.18
CA ASP A 360 -11.97 -39.60 7.73
C ASP A 360 -10.75 -39.02 8.48
N GLY A 361 -10.68 -37.69 8.63
CA GLY A 361 -9.58 -36.98 9.26
C GLY A 361 -8.39 -36.67 8.35
N THR A 362 -8.43 -37.07 7.07
CA THR A 362 -7.38 -36.72 6.10
C THR A 362 -7.31 -35.21 5.90
N VAL A 363 -6.13 -34.63 6.05
CA VAL A 363 -5.87 -33.23 5.67
C VAL A 363 -5.71 -33.16 4.16
N LEU A 364 -6.67 -32.53 3.49
CA LEU A 364 -6.72 -32.37 2.03
C LEU A 364 -5.80 -31.24 1.55
N ASP A 365 -5.66 -30.21 2.37
CA ASP A 365 -4.81 -29.05 2.13
C ASP A 365 -4.49 -28.33 3.45
N ASP A 366 -3.35 -27.65 3.48
CA ASP A 366 -2.84 -26.88 4.62
C ASP A 366 -2.20 -25.59 4.11
N MET A 367 -2.55 -24.47 4.76
CA MET A 367 -1.89 -23.19 4.52
C MET A 367 -1.82 -22.34 5.78
N THR A 368 -0.82 -21.46 5.84
CA THR A 368 -0.70 -20.45 6.88
C THR A 368 -0.64 -19.07 6.26
N LEU A 369 -1.53 -18.19 6.72
CA LEU A 369 -1.53 -16.76 6.44
C LEU A 369 -0.78 -16.03 7.55
N THR A 370 -0.04 -15.00 7.17
CA THR A 370 0.55 -14.01 8.09
C THR A 370 -0.19 -12.68 7.93
N PRO A 371 -0.36 -11.88 8.99
CA PRO A 371 -1.06 -10.61 8.92
C PRO A 371 -0.53 -9.71 7.80
N LYS A 372 -1.40 -9.30 6.87
CA LYS A 372 -1.08 -8.27 5.86
C LYS A 372 -1.07 -6.85 6.42
N SER A 373 -1.08 -6.70 7.75
CA SER A 373 -0.94 -5.39 8.35
C SER A 373 0.34 -4.73 7.81
N GLN A 374 0.20 -3.48 7.41
CA GLN A 374 1.20 -2.68 6.71
C GLN A 374 2.57 -2.68 7.43
N THR A 375 2.59 -3.00 8.73
CA THR A 375 3.78 -3.00 9.57
C THR A 375 4.62 -4.28 9.43
N ALA A 376 4.02 -5.46 9.30
CA ALA A 376 4.74 -6.74 9.34
C ALA A 376 5.38 -7.10 7.98
N GLU A 377 4.64 -6.91 6.90
CA GLU A 377 5.12 -7.13 5.52
C GLU A 377 6.21 -6.13 5.15
N THR A 378 6.04 -4.85 5.51
CA THR A 378 7.07 -3.81 5.31
C THR A 378 8.31 -4.07 6.15
N THR A 379 8.18 -4.56 7.39
CA THR A 379 9.36 -4.89 8.23
C THR A 379 10.16 -6.06 7.63
N ARG A 380 9.48 -7.08 7.09
CA ARG A 380 10.14 -8.21 6.40
C ARG A 380 10.81 -7.77 5.10
N HIS A 381 10.13 -6.97 4.27
CA HIS A 381 10.68 -6.39 3.05
C HIS A 381 11.89 -5.51 3.37
N MET A 382 11.79 -4.62 4.36
CA MET A 382 12.87 -3.73 4.80
C MET A 382 14.10 -4.52 5.27
N LYS A 383 13.90 -5.62 6.00
CA LYS A 383 14.99 -6.51 6.45
C LYS A 383 15.64 -7.28 5.29
N GLN A 384 14.88 -7.65 4.26
CA GLN A 384 15.42 -8.27 3.04
C GLN A 384 16.21 -7.25 2.21
N SER A 385 15.66 -6.07 1.96
CA SER A 385 16.32 -4.96 1.27
C SER A 385 17.62 -4.55 1.97
N PHE A 386 17.61 -4.45 3.30
CA PHE A 386 18.82 -4.21 4.10
C PHE A 386 19.93 -5.25 3.83
N ASN A 387 19.59 -6.54 3.80
CA ASN A 387 20.58 -7.60 3.58
C ASN A 387 21.11 -7.63 2.14
N GLN A 388 20.29 -7.27 1.15
CA GLN A 388 20.67 -7.25 -0.26
C GLN A 388 21.50 -6.02 -0.64
N LEU A 389 21.17 -4.86 -0.09
CA LEU A 389 21.75 -3.57 -0.49
C LEU A 389 23.03 -3.22 0.27
N ARG A 390 23.29 -3.87 1.42
CA ARG A 390 24.48 -3.59 2.24
C ARG A 390 25.75 -4.21 1.65
N LYS A 391 26.85 -3.47 1.71
CA LYS A 391 28.21 -3.99 1.58
C LYS A 391 28.89 -3.96 2.95
N GLU A 392 29.35 -5.12 3.42
CA GLU A 392 30.09 -5.20 4.68
C GLU A 392 31.58 -4.89 4.47
N ILE A 393 32.11 -3.93 5.25
CA ILE A 393 33.52 -3.55 5.24
C ILE A 393 34.03 -3.68 6.67
N LEU A 394 35.05 -4.52 6.87
CA LEU A 394 35.69 -4.71 8.17
C LEU A 394 36.99 -3.90 8.22
N ILE A 395 37.10 -3.03 9.23
CA ILE A 395 38.27 -2.18 9.45
C ILE A 395 38.91 -2.55 10.78
N ASN A 396 40.23 -2.70 10.81
CA ASN A 396 41.00 -2.99 12.02
C ASN A 396 40.66 -4.35 12.70
N LYS A 397 40.22 -5.35 11.92
CA LYS A 397 39.79 -6.69 12.38
C LYS A 397 40.87 -7.50 13.12
N GLN A 398 42.15 -7.15 12.97
CA GLN A 398 43.28 -7.89 13.55
C GLN A 398 43.59 -7.50 15.01
N THR A 399 42.72 -6.71 15.66
CA THR A 399 42.93 -6.24 17.04
C THR A 399 42.10 -7.06 18.02
N ASP A 400 42.59 -7.21 19.26
CA ASP A 400 41.85 -7.82 20.38
C ASP A 400 40.77 -6.88 20.97
N GLY A 401 40.49 -5.76 20.28
CA GLY A 401 39.54 -4.74 20.71
C GLY A 401 38.09 -5.14 20.49
N PRO A 402 37.13 -4.49 21.18
CA PRO A 402 35.71 -4.72 20.98
C PRO A 402 35.26 -4.27 19.57
N GLU A 403 34.25 -4.96 19.02
CA GLU A 403 33.71 -4.68 17.68
C GLU A 403 32.54 -3.67 17.74
N LEU A 404 32.65 -2.57 16.99
CA LEU A 404 31.61 -1.55 16.86
C LEU A 404 30.98 -1.61 15.46
N THR A 405 29.66 -1.70 15.42
CA THR A 405 28.90 -1.65 14.16
C THR A 405 28.47 -0.22 13.84
N LEU A 406 28.65 0.20 12.58
CA LEU A 406 28.18 1.49 12.08
C LEU A 406 27.56 1.34 10.69
N TYR A 407 26.54 2.15 10.40
CA TYR A 407 25.81 2.14 9.14
C TYR A 407 26.13 3.43 8.38
N LEU A 408 26.77 3.30 7.21
CA LEU A 408 27.23 4.43 6.40
C LEU A 408 26.43 4.49 5.10
N PHE A 409 25.73 5.61 4.89
CA PHE A 409 25.01 5.90 3.65
C PHE A 409 25.74 7.00 2.88
N SER A 410 26.05 6.74 1.60
CA SER A 410 26.71 7.75 0.76
C SER A 410 26.49 7.54 -0.74
N TYR A 411 26.67 8.61 -1.51
CA TYR A 411 27.04 8.53 -2.93
C TYR A 411 28.55 8.29 -2.98
N ASP A 412 29.09 7.57 -3.97
CA ASP A 412 30.55 7.36 -4.12
C ASP A 412 31.30 8.69 -4.39
N CYS A 413 31.46 9.49 -3.33
CA CYS A 413 31.97 10.84 -3.33
C CYS A 413 33.44 10.87 -2.87
N ALA A 414 34.21 11.90 -3.24
CA ALA A 414 35.63 11.94 -2.88
C ALA A 414 35.86 11.97 -1.36
N TYR A 415 35.02 12.69 -0.61
CA TYR A 415 35.05 12.66 0.86
C TYR A 415 34.71 11.27 1.42
N CYS A 416 33.75 10.57 0.83
CA CYS A 416 33.31 9.23 1.21
C CYS A 416 34.45 8.19 1.03
N ARG A 417 35.22 8.32 -0.08
CA ARG A 417 36.43 7.51 -0.31
C ARG A 417 37.53 7.81 0.72
N LYS A 418 37.75 9.08 1.06
CA LYS A 418 38.69 9.49 2.11
C LYS A 418 38.26 8.95 3.48
N LEU A 419 36.99 9.06 3.82
CA LEU A 419 36.40 8.57 5.06
C LEU A 419 36.64 7.07 5.24
N LEU A 420 36.34 6.26 4.22
CA LEU A 420 36.54 4.81 4.24
C LEU A 420 38.02 4.38 4.24
N LYS A 421 38.88 5.06 3.46
CA LYS A 421 40.29 4.66 3.29
C LYS A 421 41.23 5.22 4.35
N HIS A 422 40.87 6.32 5.02
CA HIS A 422 41.75 7.04 5.92
C HIS A 422 41.13 7.33 7.28
N ASP A 423 39.99 8.03 7.33
CA ASP A 423 39.50 8.59 8.59
C ASP A 423 38.94 7.52 9.53
N LEU A 424 38.15 6.56 9.02
CA LEU A 424 37.68 5.41 9.80
C LEU A 424 38.83 4.49 10.27
N PRO A 425 39.79 4.07 9.42
CA PRO A 425 40.97 3.33 9.87
C PRO A 425 41.81 4.06 10.92
N ARG A 426 42.01 5.38 10.77
CA ARG A 426 42.74 6.21 11.73
C ARG A 426 42.04 6.22 13.09
N ALA A 427 40.73 6.45 13.11
CA ALA A 427 39.92 6.48 14.32
C ALA A 427 39.86 5.11 15.03
N ALA A 428 39.69 4.03 14.27
CA ALA A 428 39.68 2.66 14.77
C ALA A 428 41.01 2.28 15.45
N LYS A 429 42.13 2.55 14.78
CA LYS A 429 43.47 2.26 15.30
C LYS A 429 43.81 3.08 16.54
N LYS A 430 43.44 4.37 16.55
CA LYS A 430 43.66 5.27 17.69
C LYS A 430 42.97 4.78 18.97
N ASN A 431 41.77 4.22 18.85
CA ASN A 431 40.96 3.79 19.98
C ASN A 431 41.01 2.27 20.23
N ASN A 432 41.85 1.51 19.52
CA ASN A 432 41.91 0.04 19.61
C ASN A 432 40.54 -0.64 19.51
N VAL A 433 39.76 -0.28 18.49
CA VAL A 433 38.42 -0.81 18.20
C VAL A 433 38.40 -1.44 16.80
N ALA A 434 37.69 -2.55 16.63
CA ALA A 434 37.38 -3.11 15.32
C ALA A 434 36.06 -2.50 14.81
N LEU A 435 36.01 -2.03 13.57
CA LEU A 435 34.77 -1.47 12.99
C LEU A 435 34.16 -2.44 11.97
N ARG A 436 32.88 -2.74 12.17
CA ARG A 436 32.02 -3.38 11.18
C ARG A 436 31.17 -2.31 10.52
N VAL A 437 31.51 -1.95 9.28
CA VAL A 437 30.82 -0.93 8.51
C VAL A 437 29.83 -1.59 7.56
N PHE A 438 28.54 -1.34 7.75
CA PHE A 438 27.52 -1.63 6.74
C PHE A 438 27.37 -0.42 5.83
N TYR A 439 27.95 -0.53 4.63
CA TYR A 439 27.96 0.52 3.62
C TYR A 439 26.76 0.39 2.67
N PHE A 440 26.07 1.51 2.45
CA PHE A 440 24.90 1.64 1.58
C PHE A 440 25.17 2.71 0.52
N ASP A 441 25.10 2.30 -0.75
CA ASP A 441 25.33 3.17 -1.89
C ASP A 441 23.99 3.71 -2.43
N PHE A 442 23.81 5.03 -2.42
CA PHE A 442 22.62 5.66 -3.00
C PHE A 442 22.51 5.49 -4.53
N GLY A 443 23.57 5.03 -5.20
CA GLY A 443 23.53 4.62 -6.60
C GLY A 443 22.78 3.30 -6.85
N ILE A 444 22.43 2.55 -5.80
CA ILE A 444 21.65 1.32 -5.88
C ILE A 444 20.19 1.62 -5.56
N GLU A 445 19.29 1.12 -6.41
CA GLU A 445 17.84 1.22 -6.24
C GLU A 445 17.40 0.63 -4.89
N GLY A 446 16.49 1.30 -4.19
CA GLY A 446 16.03 0.91 -2.86
C GLY A 446 16.87 1.43 -1.67
N THR A 447 18.12 1.86 -1.88
CA THR A 447 18.96 2.36 -0.77
C THR A 447 18.40 3.61 -0.09
N TYR A 448 17.75 4.49 -0.84
CA TYR A 448 17.16 5.71 -0.30
C TYR A 448 15.97 5.43 0.64
N GLU A 449 15.20 4.38 0.36
CA GLU A 449 14.11 3.95 1.22
C GLU A 449 14.63 3.44 2.57
N VAL A 450 15.67 2.61 2.53
CA VAL A 450 16.40 2.11 3.71
C VAL A 450 16.96 3.28 4.54
N PHE A 451 17.47 4.31 3.89
CA PHE A 451 17.96 5.53 4.57
C PHE A 451 16.84 6.28 5.30
N LEU A 452 15.69 6.51 4.66
CA LEU A 452 14.55 7.20 5.28
C LEU A 452 13.99 6.43 6.49
N ASN A 453 13.96 5.09 6.40
CA ASN A 453 13.56 4.25 7.53
C ASN A 453 14.54 4.40 8.70
N THR A 454 15.85 4.41 8.42
CA THR A 454 16.91 4.57 9.41
C THR A 454 16.82 5.94 10.10
N GLU A 455 16.58 7.02 9.36
CA GLU A 455 16.38 8.36 9.93
C GLU A 455 15.16 8.43 10.88
N ALA A 456 14.10 7.69 10.55
CA ALA A 456 12.89 7.63 11.38
C ALA A 456 13.15 6.88 12.70
N GLU A 457 13.84 5.74 12.67
CA GLU A 457 14.19 4.96 13.88
C GLU A 457 15.14 5.72 14.81
N PHE A 458 16.08 6.50 14.25
CA PHE A 458 16.98 7.36 15.02
C PHE A 458 16.35 8.70 15.43
N ASN A 459 15.08 8.92 15.08
CA ASN A 459 14.33 10.15 15.33
C ASN A 459 15.08 11.43 14.89
N ARG A 460 15.86 11.34 13.81
CA ARG A 460 16.62 12.47 13.24
C ARG A 460 16.43 12.50 11.73
N ARG A 461 15.64 13.47 11.27
CA ARG A 461 15.28 13.67 9.87
C ARG A 461 16.10 14.81 9.25
N GLY A 462 16.46 14.65 7.99
CA GLY A 462 17.09 15.68 7.16
C GLY A 462 18.60 15.68 7.33
N VAL A 463 19.18 14.49 7.52
CA VAL A 463 20.61 14.33 7.77
C VAL A 463 21.39 14.51 6.46
N ASP A 464 22.42 15.35 6.49
CA ASP A 464 23.31 15.56 5.37
C ASP A 464 24.09 14.27 5.02
N VAL A 465 24.28 14.01 3.73
CA VAL A 465 25.00 12.84 3.20
C VAL A 465 26.46 13.22 2.91
N PRO A 466 27.48 12.39 3.24
CA PRO A 466 27.38 11.06 3.84
C PRO A 466 26.89 11.07 5.28
N ALA A 467 26.12 10.04 5.65
CA ALA A 467 25.53 9.90 6.97
C ALA A 467 26.02 8.62 7.65
N ILE A 468 26.50 8.74 8.89
CA ILE A 468 26.89 7.62 9.75
C ILE A 468 25.88 7.49 10.89
N PHE A 469 25.23 6.34 11.00
CA PHE A 469 24.42 5.96 12.15
C PHE A 469 25.24 5.06 13.07
N ILE A 470 25.42 5.48 14.33
CA ILE A 470 26.34 4.86 15.28
C ILE A 470 25.81 5.02 16.71
N GLY A 471 25.62 3.91 17.44
CA GLY A 471 25.02 3.95 18.77
C GLY A 471 23.59 4.52 18.74
N GLN A 472 23.37 5.64 19.43
CA GLN A 472 22.12 6.42 19.38
C GLN A 472 22.21 7.68 18.51
N ASN A 473 23.40 7.95 17.94
CA ASN A 473 23.71 9.19 17.27
C ASN A 473 23.73 9.02 15.76
N VAL A 474 23.45 10.12 15.05
CA VAL A 474 23.64 10.23 13.61
C VAL A 474 24.64 11.34 13.35
N LEU A 475 25.62 11.12 12.48
CA LEU A 475 26.60 12.12 12.06
C LEU A 475 26.40 12.40 10.57
N GLY A 476 25.96 13.60 10.21
CA GLY A 476 25.67 13.98 8.82
C GLY A 476 26.69 14.94 8.23
N GLY A 477 27.16 14.65 7.02
CA GLY A 477 28.05 15.53 6.26
C GLY A 477 29.48 15.64 6.83
N GLU A 478 30.35 16.31 6.08
CA GLU A 478 31.78 16.39 6.39
C GLU A 478 32.08 17.08 7.73
N ALA A 479 31.38 18.16 8.06
CA ALA A 479 31.64 18.95 9.27
C ALA A 479 31.31 18.19 10.56
N GLU A 480 30.16 17.50 10.61
CA GLU A 480 29.74 16.75 11.80
C GLU A 480 30.55 15.47 11.96
N ILE A 481 30.78 14.73 10.87
CA ILE A 481 31.61 13.52 10.88
C ILE A 481 33.03 13.87 11.34
N GLY A 482 33.65 14.90 10.76
CA GLY A 482 35.02 15.29 11.10
C GLY A 482 35.22 15.70 12.56
N SER A 483 34.19 16.27 13.21
CA SER A 483 34.28 16.77 14.60
C SER A 483 33.85 15.77 15.66
N LYS A 484 32.96 14.83 15.34
CA LYS A 484 32.33 13.92 16.33
C LYS A 484 32.73 12.45 16.20
N LEU A 485 33.16 11.98 15.03
CA LEU A 485 33.43 10.55 14.79
C LEU A 485 34.46 9.96 15.79
N ASP A 486 35.56 10.67 16.01
CA ASP A 486 36.60 10.23 16.97
C ASP A 486 36.07 10.15 18.41
N LYS A 487 35.12 11.02 18.79
CA LYS A 487 34.52 11.06 20.13
C LYS A 487 33.57 9.90 20.35
N GLU A 488 32.74 9.58 19.36
CA GLU A 488 31.80 8.44 19.43
C GLU A 488 32.53 7.10 19.58
N ILE A 489 33.59 6.89 18.81
CA ILE A 489 34.39 5.66 18.89
C ILE A 489 35.11 5.57 20.25
N ALA A 490 35.58 6.70 20.79
CA ALA A 490 36.17 6.74 22.14
C ALA A 490 35.14 6.43 23.25
N LEU A 491 33.90 6.91 23.12
CA LEU A 491 32.81 6.59 24.07
C LEU A 491 32.52 5.08 24.10
N PHE A 492 32.47 4.45 22.92
CA PHE A 492 32.32 3.00 22.82
C PHE A 492 33.48 2.25 23.49
N HIS A 493 34.73 2.66 23.23
CA HIS A 493 35.92 2.03 23.81
C HIS A 493 35.89 2.03 25.36
N ASN A 494 35.44 3.14 25.97
CA ASN A 494 35.42 3.29 27.42
C ASN A 494 34.41 2.37 28.12
N ASN A 495 33.25 2.09 27.52
CA ASN A 495 32.26 1.18 28.09
C ASN A 495 31.43 0.45 27.01
N PRO A 496 31.99 -0.61 26.39
CA PRO A 496 31.37 -1.26 25.24
C PRO A 496 30.00 -1.87 25.53
N ARG A 497 29.81 -2.46 26.72
CA ARG A 497 28.54 -3.13 27.09
C ARG A 497 27.39 -2.14 27.17
N GLN A 498 27.56 -1.06 27.93
CA GLN A 498 26.54 -0.03 28.10
C GLN A 498 26.24 0.66 26.76
N TYR A 499 27.26 0.90 25.93
CA TYR A 499 27.08 1.51 24.63
C TYR A 499 26.23 0.64 23.69
N ILE A 500 26.47 -0.69 23.68
CA ILE A 500 25.69 -1.64 22.85
C ILE A 500 24.26 -1.78 23.35
N GLU A 501 24.03 -1.84 24.67
CA GLU A 501 22.68 -1.93 25.25
C GLU A 501 21.81 -0.72 24.90
N GLN A 502 22.43 0.44 24.79
CA GLN A 502 21.76 1.69 24.43
C GLN A 502 21.67 1.91 22.92
N ALA A 503 22.43 1.19 22.10
CA ALA A 503 22.49 1.43 20.66
C ALA A 503 21.15 1.15 19.97
N ILE A 504 20.78 2.05 19.05
CA ILE A 504 19.65 1.84 18.15
C ILE A 504 20.16 0.91 17.03
N VAL A 505 19.56 -0.27 16.93
CA VAL A 505 19.81 -1.19 15.82
C VAL A 505 18.74 -0.94 14.76
N PRO A 506 19.10 -0.36 13.61
CA PRO A 506 18.12 -0.06 12.59
C PRO A 506 17.50 -1.31 11.96
N PHE A 507 16.37 -1.12 11.29
CA PHE A 507 15.56 -2.12 10.59
C PHE A 507 14.84 -3.11 11.52
N ARG A 508 14.52 -2.67 12.75
CA ARG A 508 13.66 -3.43 13.68
C ARG A 508 12.18 -3.06 13.50
N GLN A 509 11.90 -1.86 13.02
CA GLN A 509 10.55 -1.39 12.72
C GLN A 509 10.53 -0.76 11.33
N ALA A 510 9.53 -1.11 10.52
CA ALA A 510 9.25 -0.40 9.29
C ALA A 510 8.41 0.85 9.55
N HIS A 511 8.89 1.98 9.05
CA HIS A 511 8.14 3.23 8.98
C HIS A 511 7.60 3.44 7.56
N ASP A 512 6.53 4.22 7.42
CA ASP A 512 5.98 4.61 6.12
C ASP A 512 6.93 5.60 5.41
N THR A 513 7.90 5.04 4.72
CA THR A 513 8.94 5.77 3.98
C THR A 513 8.36 6.59 2.83
N LEU A 514 7.22 6.16 2.26
CA LEU A 514 6.46 6.89 1.23
C LEU A 514 5.84 8.16 1.82
N ALA A 515 5.12 8.07 2.93
CA ALA A 515 4.56 9.26 3.59
C ALA A 515 5.65 10.22 4.10
N ILE A 516 6.79 9.71 4.58
CA ILE A 516 7.95 10.51 4.98
C ILE A 516 8.57 11.22 3.77
N ALA A 517 8.74 10.50 2.65
CA ALA A 517 9.23 11.06 1.40
C ALA A 517 8.27 12.13 0.87
N GLU A 518 6.97 11.86 0.83
CA GLU A 518 5.92 12.81 0.41
C GLU A 518 5.88 14.05 1.31
N GLY A 519 6.02 13.89 2.62
CA GLY A 519 6.04 14.99 3.58
C GLY A 519 7.25 15.93 3.41
N ARG A 520 8.45 15.39 3.12
CA ARG A 520 9.62 16.21 2.75
C ARG A 520 9.43 16.91 1.42
N PHE A 521 8.78 16.22 0.48
CA PHE A 521 8.67 16.68 -0.90
C PHE A 521 7.61 17.77 -1.07
N ASN A 522 6.46 17.67 -0.42
CA ASN A 522 5.33 18.57 -0.69
C ASN A 522 5.54 20.02 -0.19
N ALA A 523 6.31 20.24 0.89
CA ALA A 523 6.49 21.58 1.47
C ALA A 523 7.66 22.38 0.87
N LEU A 524 8.76 21.71 0.50
CA LEU A 524 9.98 22.35 -0.02
C LEU A 524 10.03 22.40 -1.55
N THR A 525 9.44 21.41 -2.24
CA THR A 525 9.63 21.28 -3.70
C THR A 525 8.83 22.29 -4.51
N PHE A 526 7.62 22.72 -4.10
CA PHE A 526 6.83 23.65 -4.92
C PHE A 526 7.55 24.99 -5.13
N PHE A 527 7.98 25.62 -4.04
CA PHE A 527 8.69 26.91 -4.11
C PHE A 527 10.10 26.76 -4.69
N MET A 528 10.79 25.64 -4.43
CA MET A 528 12.11 25.38 -4.98
C MET A 528 12.05 25.14 -6.50
N VAL A 529 11.07 24.38 -6.99
CA VAL A 529 10.85 24.12 -8.42
C VAL A 529 10.44 25.41 -9.15
N ALA A 530 9.55 26.22 -8.55
CA ALA A 530 9.21 27.53 -9.10
C ALA A 530 10.43 28.45 -9.15
N GLY A 531 11.19 28.53 -8.05
CA GLY A 531 12.36 29.40 -7.94
C GLY A 531 13.48 28.99 -8.89
N ALA A 532 13.77 27.69 -8.98
CA ALA A 532 14.77 27.18 -9.90
C ALA A 532 14.34 27.33 -11.37
N GLY A 533 13.07 27.07 -11.68
CA GLY A 533 12.51 27.36 -13.01
C GLY A 533 12.64 28.83 -13.37
N LEU A 534 12.24 29.75 -12.48
CA LEU A 534 12.38 31.19 -12.71
C LEU A 534 13.85 31.63 -12.89
N LEU A 535 14.75 31.08 -12.08
CA LEU A 535 16.17 31.41 -12.15
C LEU A 535 16.79 30.94 -13.47
N ASP A 536 16.52 29.69 -13.88
CA ASP A 536 16.96 29.12 -15.15
C ASP A 536 16.32 29.82 -16.35
N GLY A 537 15.09 30.32 -16.17
CA GLY A 537 14.36 31.10 -17.18
C GLY A 537 14.97 32.46 -17.50
N ILE A 538 15.89 32.97 -16.65
CA ILE A 538 16.68 34.18 -16.91
C ILE A 538 17.83 33.79 -17.84
N ASN A 539 17.51 33.58 -19.12
CA ASN A 539 18.48 33.15 -20.11
C ASN A 539 18.94 34.30 -21.03
N PRO A 540 20.20 34.76 -20.92
CA PRO A 540 20.72 35.84 -21.76
C PRO A 540 20.66 35.55 -23.26
N CYS A 541 20.79 34.28 -23.66
CA CYS A 541 20.77 33.85 -25.06
C CYS A 541 19.36 33.95 -25.66
N ALA A 542 18.34 33.38 -24.99
CA ALA A 542 16.95 33.52 -25.44
C ALA A 542 16.48 34.98 -25.41
N PHE A 543 16.84 35.75 -24.38
CA PHE A 543 16.48 37.17 -24.28
C PHE A 543 17.07 38.00 -25.41
N THR A 544 18.37 37.85 -25.66
CA THR A 544 19.04 38.57 -26.76
C THR A 544 18.44 38.20 -28.10
N THR A 545 18.14 36.91 -28.30
CA THR A 545 17.57 36.40 -29.55
C THR A 545 16.16 36.94 -29.80
N ILE A 546 15.27 36.90 -28.81
CA ILE A 546 13.90 37.41 -28.97
C ILE A 546 13.88 38.94 -29.11
N ILE A 547 14.71 39.67 -28.37
CA ILE A 547 14.83 41.13 -28.49
C ILE A 547 15.34 41.50 -29.89
N PHE A 548 16.39 40.83 -30.38
CA PHE A 548 16.94 41.08 -31.71
C PHE A 548 15.94 40.72 -32.82
N LEU A 549 15.24 39.59 -32.68
CA LEU A 549 14.20 39.16 -33.61
C LEU A 549 13.09 40.22 -33.71
N ILE A 550 12.50 40.62 -32.59
CA ILE A 550 11.43 41.62 -32.56
C ILE A 550 11.93 42.99 -33.05
N SER A 551 13.13 43.41 -32.65
CA SER A 551 13.73 44.69 -33.08
C SER A 551 13.95 44.73 -34.59
N TYR A 552 14.47 43.65 -35.19
CA TYR A 552 14.69 43.58 -36.62
C TYR A 552 13.37 43.57 -37.41
N LEU A 553 12.35 42.85 -36.92
CA LEU A 553 11.03 42.83 -37.55
C LEU A 553 10.33 44.19 -37.50
N SER A 554 10.53 44.92 -36.41
CA SER A 554 10.09 46.31 -36.30
C SER A 554 10.79 47.21 -37.32
N LEU A 555 12.10 47.02 -37.57
CA LEU A 555 12.86 47.79 -38.57
C LEU A 555 12.44 47.48 -40.02
N VAL A 556 12.03 46.24 -40.28
CA VAL A 556 11.52 45.82 -41.61
C VAL A 556 10.07 46.27 -41.84
N GLY A 557 9.39 46.82 -40.83
CA GLY A 557 8.02 47.33 -40.94
C GLY A 557 6.94 46.23 -40.84
N VAL A 558 7.24 45.10 -40.19
CA VAL A 558 6.27 44.03 -39.98
C VAL A 558 5.18 44.46 -38.99
N SER A 559 3.92 44.09 -39.25
CA SER A 559 2.79 44.48 -38.39
C SER A 559 2.94 43.96 -36.95
N ARG A 560 2.45 44.73 -35.96
CA ARG A 560 2.47 44.35 -34.53
C ARG A 560 1.85 42.97 -34.26
N ARG A 561 0.75 42.65 -34.94
CA ARG A 561 0.08 41.35 -34.83
C ARG A 561 0.97 40.20 -35.31
N GLN A 562 1.70 40.39 -36.41
CA GLN A 562 2.63 39.39 -36.93
C GLN A 562 3.88 39.25 -36.04
N MET A 563 4.36 40.35 -35.44
CA MET A 563 5.43 40.28 -34.43
C MET A 563 5.01 39.46 -33.21
N PHE A 564 3.76 39.62 -32.75
CA PHE A 564 3.22 38.85 -31.64
C PHE A 564 3.15 37.34 -31.95
N TYR A 565 2.63 36.96 -33.13
CA TYR A 565 2.60 35.55 -33.53
C TYR A 565 4.01 34.96 -33.69
N THR A 566 4.94 35.73 -34.24
CA THR A 566 6.31 35.27 -34.48
C THR A 566 7.06 35.06 -33.17
N GLY A 567 7.01 36.04 -32.25
CA GLY A 567 7.64 35.92 -30.95
C GLY A 567 6.94 34.90 -30.04
N GLY A 568 5.61 34.82 -30.08
CA GLY A 568 4.86 33.78 -29.37
C GLY A 568 5.21 32.36 -29.86
N THR A 569 5.41 32.17 -31.18
CA THR A 569 5.85 30.88 -31.73
C THR A 569 7.24 30.51 -31.25
N PHE A 570 8.18 31.46 -31.22
CA PHE A 570 9.52 31.23 -30.68
C PHE A 570 9.45 30.78 -29.21
N THR A 571 8.70 31.50 -28.37
CA THR A 571 8.54 31.20 -26.95
C THR A 571 7.87 29.83 -26.71
N LEU A 572 6.84 29.49 -27.48
CA LEU A 572 6.20 28.17 -27.41
C LEU A 572 7.14 27.05 -27.88
N ALA A 573 7.95 27.30 -28.93
CA ALA A 573 8.93 26.33 -29.40
C ALA A 573 9.97 26.03 -28.30
N VAL A 574 10.45 27.06 -27.58
CA VAL A 574 11.33 26.89 -26.43
C VAL A 574 10.65 26.04 -25.35
N PHE A 575 9.42 26.37 -24.96
CA PHE A 575 8.66 25.62 -23.94
C PHE A 575 8.48 24.14 -24.31
N PHE A 576 7.93 23.84 -25.50
CA PHE A 576 7.62 22.46 -25.88
C PHE A 576 8.88 21.63 -26.09
N THR A 577 9.94 22.22 -26.64
CA THR A 577 11.23 21.52 -26.81
C THR A 577 11.80 21.15 -25.44
N TYR A 578 11.78 22.09 -24.50
CA TYR A 578 12.35 21.89 -23.16
C TYR A 578 11.51 20.91 -22.31
N PHE A 579 10.19 20.91 -22.47
CA PHE A 579 9.30 19.93 -21.86
C PHE A 579 9.47 18.52 -22.47
N ALA A 580 9.54 18.42 -23.81
CA ALA A 580 9.75 17.16 -24.52
C ALA A 580 11.11 16.54 -24.19
N ILE A 581 12.15 17.37 -24.12
CA ILE A 581 13.47 16.96 -23.63
C ILE A 581 13.33 16.38 -22.22
N GLY A 582 12.63 17.06 -21.29
CA GLY A 582 12.42 16.55 -19.93
C GLY A 582 11.75 15.17 -19.86
N LEU A 583 10.80 14.89 -20.75
CA LEU A 583 10.16 13.57 -20.84
C LEU A 583 11.09 12.49 -21.43
N ALA A 584 11.94 12.86 -22.38
CA ALA A 584 12.87 11.94 -23.07
C ALA A 584 14.25 11.82 -22.38
N PHE A 585 14.56 12.67 -21.41
CA PHE A 585 15.91 12.83 -20.82
C PHE A 585 16.37 11.60 -20.04
N PHE A 586 15.45 10.80 -19.49
CA PHE A 586 15.76 9.68 -18.60
C PHE A 586 16.65 8.60 -19.26
N ASP A 587 16.31 8.19 -20.48
CA ASP A 587 17.03 7.12 -21.18
C ASP A 587 18.41 7.59 -21.68
N ALA A 588 18.51 8.85 -22.09
CA ALA A 588 19.77 9.46 -22.52
C ALA A 588 20.74 9.70 -21.34
N LEU A 589 20.20 10.12 -20.18
CA LEU A 589 20.98 10.42 -18.98
C LEU A 589 21.67 9.17 -18.40
N LYS A 590 21.00 8.01 -18.42
CA LYS A 590 21.61 6.72 -18.01
C LYS A 590 22.82 6.34 -18.88
N LEU A 591 22.79 6.63 -20.17
CA LEU A 591 23.88 6.35 -21.09
C LEU A 591 25.08 7.29 -20.87
N ILE A 592 24.81 8.57 -20.63
CA ILE A 592 25.82 9.62 -20.45
C ILE A 592 26.47 9.56 -19.05
N LEU A 593 25.68 9.39 -17.99
CA LEU A 593 26.19 9.31 -16.61
C LEU A 593 26.97 8.03 -16.32
N ARG A 594 26.70 6.93 -17.05
CA ARG A 594 27.43 5.66 -16.89
C ARG A 594 28.83 5.70 -17.51
N ASN A 595 29.09 6.63 -18.44
CA ASN A 595 30.34 6.68 -19.18
C ASN A 595 31.16 7.93 -18.83
N GLN A 596 32.09 7.76 -17.88
CA GLN A 596 32.97 8.83 -17.40
C GLN A 596 33.73 9.55 -18.53
N VAL A 597 34.09 8.84 -19.62
CA VAL A 597 34.80 9.44 -20.75
C VAL A 597 33.96 10.49 -21.45
N ILE A 598 32.66 10.24 -21.65
CA ILE A 598 31.76 11.18 -22.34
C ILE A 598 31.59 12.45 -21.49
N MET A 599 31.40 12.30 -20.18
CA MET A 599 31.25 13.43 -19.25
C MET A 599 32.51 14.30 -19.21
N VAL A 600 33.70 13.71 -19.17
CA VAL A 600 34.96 14.46 -19.17
C VAL A 600 35.15 15.20 -20.49
N VAL A 601 34.87 14.55 -21.63
CA VAL A 601 34.99 15.19 -22.97
C VAL A 601 34.04 16.38 -23.12
N VAL A 602 32.76 16.21 -22.76
CA VAL A 602 31.76 17.30 -22.86
C VAL A 602 32.14 18.48 -21.97
N ASN A 603 32.49 18.24 -20.70
CA ASN A 603 32.88 19.30 -19.78
C ASN A 603 34.20 19.99 -20.18
N SER A 604 35.15 19.25 -20.77
CA SER A 604 36.41 19.82 -21.27
C SER A 604 36.18 20.72 -22.49
N LEU A 605 35.30 20.32 -23.41
CA LEU A 605 34.91 21.13 -24.57
C LEU A 605 34.14 22.40 -24.12
N LEU A 606 33.22 22.27 -23.16
CA LEU A 606 32.50 23.41 -22.60
C LEU A 606 33.44 24.38 -21.90
N LEU A 607 34.39 23.87 -21.10
CA LEU A 607 35.41 24.69 -20.44
C LEU A 607 36.24 25.47 -21.47
N LEU A 608 36.67 24.81 -22.55
CA LEU A 608 37.41 25.46 -23.63
C LEU A 608 36.62 26.64 -24.23
N VAL A 609 35.34 26.43 -24.55
CA VAL A 609 34.48 27.48 -25.11
C VAL A 609 34.29 28.63 -24.12
N VAL A 610 34.00 28.34 -22.86
CA VAL A 610 33.79 29.36 -21.80
C VAL A 610 35.06 30.18 -21.57
N VAL A 611 36.24 29.53 -21.55
CA VAL A 611 37.53 30.23 -21.40
C VAL A 611 37.80 31.14 -22.60
N ILE A 612 37.55 30.65 -23.83
CA ILE A 612 37.70 31.47 -25.05
C ILE A 612 36.79 32.70 -25.00
N LEU A 613 35.51 32.53 -24.66
CA LEU A 613 34.55 33.63 -24.52
C LEU A 613 34.93 34.59 -23.40
N GLY A 614 35.44 34.09 -22.28
CA GLY A 614 35.95 34.88 -21.16
C GLY A 614 37.15 35.75 -21.57
N VAL A 615 38.14 35.17 -22.26
CA VAL A 615 39.32 35.88 -22.75
C VAL A 615 38.93 36.97 -23.75
N PHE A 616 38.10 36.66 -24.74
CA PHE A 616 37.64 37.67 -25.70
C PHE A 616 36.79 38.76 -25.03
N SER A 617 35.97 38.41 -24.04
CA SER A 617 35.21 39.40 -23.25
C SER A 617 36.12 40.32 -22.44
N ALA A 618 37.24 39.81 -21.93
CA ALA A 618 38.25 40.60 -21.21
C ALA A 618 39.01 41.55 -22.14
N ILE A 619 39.37 41.08 -23.34
CA ILE A 619 39.98 41.91 -24.40
C ILE A 619 39.01 43.03 -24.78
N ASP A 620 37.73 42.71 -24.99
CA ASP A 620 36.69 43.70 -25.32
C ASP A 620 36.47 44.70 -24.18
N PHE A 621 36.47 44.26 -22.93
CA PHE A 621 36.39 45.15 -21.77
C PHE A 621 37.55 46.14 -21.74
N ALA A 622 38.79 45.66 -21.91
CA ALA A 622 39.98 46.50 -21.94
C ALA A 622 39.95 47.52 -23.09
N ARG A 623 39.41 47.15 -24.26
CA ARG A 623 39.22 48.06 -25.40
C ARG A 623 38.13 49.10 -25.15
N CYS A 624 37.02 48.71 -24.52
CA CYS A 624 35.93 49.62 -24.14
C CYS A 624 36.38 50.67 -23.10
N VAL A 625 37.17 50.27 -22.09
CA VAL A 625 37.73 51.21 -21.09
C VAL A 625 38.71 52.20 -21.72
N LYS A 626 39.43 51.79 -22.78
CA LYS A 626 40.33 52.66 -23.56
C LYS A 626 39.63 53.55 -24.59
N GLY A 627 38.30 53.51 -24.69
CA GLY A 627 37.52 54.31 -25.64
C GLY A 627 37.41 53.75 -27.07
N ASN A 628 38.01 52.58 -27.35
CA ASN A 628 38.00 51.93 -28.67
C ASN A 628 36.78 51.03 -28.85
N VAL A 629 35.58 51.62 -28.75
CA VAL A 629 34.29 50.89 -28.85
C VAL A 629 34.02 50.34 -30.26
N LYS A 630 34.72 50.84 -31.28
CA LYS A 630 34.57 50.39 -32.68
C LYS A 630 35.26 49.05 -32.97
N ASP A 631 36.26 48.66 -32.16
CA ASP A 631 37.11 47.47 -32.39
C ASP A 631 36.80 46.31 -31.43
N ILE A 632 35.52 46.13 -31.08
CA ILE A 632 35.07 45.01 -30.25
C ILE A 632 35.23 43.72 -31.05
N THR A 633 35.95 42.76 -30.48
CA THR A 633 36.40 41.50 -31.10
C THR A 633 35.26 40.49 -31.25
N LEU A 634 34.37 40.40 -30.25
CA LEU A 634 33.14 39.59 -30.33
C LEU A 634 32.05 40.31 -31.13
N GLN A 635 32.24 40.42 -32.43
CA GLN A 635 31.21 40.81 -33.39
C GLN A 635 31.19 39.84 -34.56
N LEU A 636 30.01 39.65 -35.17
CA LEU A 636 29.94 38.91 -36.43
C LEU A 636 30.74 39.65 -37.53
N PRO A 637 31.51 38.94 -38.37
CA PRO A 637 32.14 39.52 -39.56
C PRO A 637 31.10 40.18 -40.48
N ASP A 638 31.48 41.25 -41.17
CA ASP A 638 30.52 42.07 -41.93
C ASP A 638 29.86 41.31 -43.09
N PHE A 639 30.57 40.40 -43.75
CA PHE A 639 29.97 39.51 -44.77
C PHE A 639 28.86 38.61 -44.20
N LEU A 640 29.01 38.17 -42.94
CA LEU A 640 28.02 37.36 -42.24
C LEU A 640 26.81 38.22 -41.84
N LYS A 641 27.05 39.46 -41.38
CA LYS A 641 25.99 40.44 -41.08
C LYS A 641 25.15 40.75 -42.32
N GLU A 642 25.78 40.95 -43.47
CA GLU A 642 25.08 41.23 -44.73
C GLU A 642 24.28 40.02 -45.23
N GLY A 643 24.86 38.82 -45.17
CA GLY A 643 24.16 37.58 -45.52
C GLY A 643 22.94 37.30 -44.63
N ILE A 644 23.06 37.54 -43.32
CA ILE A 644 21.96 37.39 -42.35
C ILE A 644 20.86 38.41 -42.63
N ARG A 645 21.20 39.69 -42.85
CA ARG A 645 20.22 40.75 -43.18
C ARG A 645 19.46 40.44 -44.47
N GLY A 646 20.14 39.94 -45.50
CA GLY A 646 19.53 39.52 -46.76
C GLY A 646 18.51 38.39 -46.58
N ARG A 647 18.87 37.34 -45.83
CA ARG A 647 17.97 36.22 -45.53
C ARG A 647 16.79 36.65 -44.67
N ILE A 648 16.99 37.39 -43.58
CA ILE A 648 15.86 37.79 -42.72
C ILE A 648 14.87 38.68 -43.50
N ARG A 649 15.33 39.51 -44.44
CA ARG A 649 14.44 40.32 -45.30
C ARG A 649 13.59 39.46 -46.25
N TYR A 650 14.13 38.37 -46.76
CA TYR A 650 13.40 37.38 -47.56
C TYR A 650 12.38 36.62 -46.71
N PHE A 651 12.79 36.09 -45.55
CA PHE A 651 11.92 35.37 -44.63
C PHE A 651 10.80 36.26 -44.06
N ALA A 652 11.08 37.52 -43.72
CA ALA A 652 10.10 38.45 -43.16
C ALA A 652 8.94 38.79 -44.11
N ARG A 653 9.12 38.64 -45.43
CA ARG A 653 8.06 38.84 -46.43
C ARG A 653 7.08 37.67 -46.51
N ASN A 654 7.47 36.47 -46.09
CA ASN A 654 6.64 35.28 -46.10
C ASN A 654 6.25 34.87 -44.67
N LYS A 655 4.96 35.03 -44.34
CA LYS A 655 4.41 34.74 -43.01
C LYS A 655 4.69 33.31 -42.53
N VAL A 656 4.65 32.33 -43.42
CA VAL A 656 4.89 30.92 -43.06
C VAL A 656 6.37 30.69 -42.80
N ALA A 657 7.22 31.24 -43.67
CA ALA A 657 8.66 31.05 -43.59
C ALA A 657 9.26 31.66 -42.32
N ILE A 658 8.77 32.84 -41.89
CA ILE A 658 9.23 33.47 -40.65
C ILE A 658 8.74 32.76 -39.37
N ILE A 659 7.51 32.24 -39.37
CA ILE A 659 6.98 31.45 -38.25
C ILE A 659 7.78 30.16 -38.11
N GLY A 660 8.02 29.44 -39.22
CA GLY A 660 8.84 28.24 -39.23
C GLY A 660 10.30 28.49 -38.81
N ALA A 661 10.92 29.57 -39.30
CA ALA A 661 12.26 29.96 -38.88
C ALA A 661 12.33 30.31 -37.39
N SER A 662 11.31 30.95 -36.84
CA SER A 662 11.24 31.32 -35.43
C SER A 662 11.02 30.09 -34.53
N PHE A 663 10.20 29.13 -34.98
CA PHE A 663 10.07 27.84 -34.30
C PHE A 663 11.40 27.09 -34.26
N GLY A 664 12.06 26.92 -35.42
CA GLY A 664 13.35 26.24 -35.50
C GLY A 664 14.44 26.93 -34.67
N LEU A 665 14.46 28.27 -34.65
CA LEU A 665 15.35 29.04 -33.79
C LEU A 665 15.09 28.76 -32.30
N GLY A 666 13.82 28.68 -31.89
CA GLY A 666 13.44 28.34 -30.52
C GLY A 666 13.88 26.93 -30.11
N VAL A 667 13.74 25.94 -31.00
CA VAL A 667 14.22 24.55 -30.76
C VAL A 667 15.74 24.52 -30.54
N VAL A 668 16.50 25.20 -31.40
CA VAL A 668 17.97 25.24 -31.31
C VAL A 668 18.41 25.90 -30.01
N ILE A 669 17.81 27.03 -29.65
CA ILE A 669 18.13 27.74 -28.41
C ILE A 669 17.82 26.85 -27.21
N ALA A 670 16.62 26.26 -27.12
CA ALA A 670 16.27 25.36 -26.02
C ALA A 670 17.23 24.17 -25.88
N GLY A 671 17.69 23.60 -27.00
CA GLY A 671 18.68 22.52 -27.00
C GLY A 671 20.06 22.97 -26.48
N MET A 672 20.50 24.18 -26.81
CA MET A 672 21.75 24.75 -26.28
C MET A 672 21.65 25.07 -24.78
N GLU A 673 20.47 25.49 -24.32
CA GLU A 673 20.22 25.84 -22.92
C GLU A 673 20.30 24.61 -22.00
N LEU A 674 19.75 23.47 -22.43
CA LEU A 674 19.79 22.20 -21.71
C LEU A 674 21.21 21.80 -21.24
N ALA A 675 22.22 22.08 -22.06
CA ALA A 675 23.61 21.75 -21.75
C ALA A 675 24.13 22.47 -20.48
N CYS A 676 23.50 23.58 -20.09
CA CYS A 676 23.90 24.40 -18.95
C CYS A 676 22.95 24.26 -17.74
N THR A 677 21.69 23.89 -17.95
CA THR A 677 20.61 23.93 -16.95
C THR A 677 20.10 22.56 -16.51
N GLY A 678 20.59 21.47 -17.11
CA GLY A 678 20.11 20.10 -16.88
C GLY A 678 20.21 19.56 -15.45
N GLN A 679 20.86 20.26 -14.51
CA GLN A 679 21.03 19.83 -13.12
C GLN A 679 19.72 19.85 -12.31
N VAL A 680 18.83 20.81 -12.57
CA VAL A 680 17.55 20.92 -11.87
C VAL A 680 16.51 19.91 -12.40
N TYR A 681 16.73 19.40 -13.62
CA TYR A 681 15.88 18.37 -14.23
C TYR A 681 16.07 17.00 -13.60
N ILE A 682 17.27 16.69 -13.09
CA ILE A 682 17.63 15.35 -12.62
C ILE A 682 16.66 14.85 -11.55
N PRO A 683 16.33 15.59 -10.47
CA PRO A 683 15.40 15.10 -9.44
C PRO A 683 13.99 14.83 -9.96
N ILE A 684 13.45 15.72 -10.81
CA ILE A 684 12.09 15.58 -11.35
C ILE A 684 12.04 14.39 -12.33
N VAL A 685 13.05 14.23 -13.17
CA VAL A 685 13.17 13.12 -14.13
C VAL A 685 13.39 11.79 -13.42
N THR A 686 14.12 11.76 -12.31
CA THR A 686 14.28 10.52 -11.52
C THR A 686 12.95 10.04 -10.93
N MET A 687 12.02 10.95 -10.58
CA MET A 687 10.69 10.55 -10.11
C MET A 687 9.79 9.99 -11.21
N ILE A 688 10.04 10.35 -12.48
CA ILE A 688 9.28 9.81 -13.63
C ILE A 688 9.55 8.31 -13.82
N ALA A 689 10.69 7.82 -13.31
CA ALA A 689 11.08 6.41 -13.34
C ALA A 689 10.21 5.51 -12.45
N GLU A 690 9.62 6.09 -11.40
CA GLU A 690 8.81 5.38 -10.41
C GLU A 690 7.33 5.33 -10.86
N PRO A 691 6.73 4.14 -11.10
CA PRO A 691 5.38 4.02 -11.66
C PRO A 691 4.30 4.71 -10.81
N SER A 692 4.46 4.65 -9.48
CA SER A 692 3.53 5.22 -8.51
C SER A 692 3.55 6.76 -8.49
N LEU A 693 4.69 7.39 -8.83
CA LEU A 693 4.91 8.84 -8.74
C LEU A 693 4.85 9.56 -10.09
N ARG A 694 4.78 8.82 -11.21
CA ARG A 694 4.89 9.34 -12.58
C ARG A 694 3.95 10.51 -12.88
N ILE A 695 2.67 10.42 -12.50
CA ILE A 695 1.67 11.47 -12.77
C ILE A 695 2.06 12.78 -12.05
N ARG A 696 2.50 12.68 -10.80
CA ARG A 696 2.94 13.82 -9.99
C ARG A 696 4.29 14.37 -10.47
N ALA A 697 5.21 13.52 -10.91
CA ALA A 697 6.48 13.95 -11.48
C ALA A 697 6.29 14.77 -12.78
N VAL A 698 5.38 14.32 -13.66
CA VAL A 698 5.01 15.06 -14.89
C VAL A 698 4.37 16.41 -14.56
N SER A 699 3.56 16.52 -13.50
CA SER A 699 2.98 17.80 -13.09
C SER A 699 4.02 18.78 -12.55
N TYR A 700 5.02 18.32 -11.78
CA TYR A 700 6.15 19.16 -11.38
C TYR A 700 7.02 19.58 -12.57
N LEU A 701 7.26 18.69 -13.53
CA LEU A 701 7.97 19.02 -14.76
C LEU A 701 7.23 20.11 -15.55
N LEU A 702 5.91 19.98 -15.69
CA LEU A 702 5.09 20.99 -16.35
C LEU A 702 5.17 22.34 -15.63
N PHE A 703 5.02 22.33 -14.30
CA PHE A 703 5.09 23.52 -13.48
C PHE A 703 6.45 24.23 -13.56
N TYR A 704 7.53 23.46 -13.52
CA TYR A 704 8.88 23.95 -13.76
C TYR A 704 8.98 24.68 -15.11
N ASN A 705 8.49 24.06 -16.19
CA ASN A 705 8.59 24.63 -17.54
C ASN A 705 7.78 25.92 -17.69
N ILE A 706 6.66 26.04 -16.96
CA ILE A 706 5.87 27.28 -16.88
C ILE A 706 6.67 28.38 -16.17
N ALA A 707 7.30 28.07 -15.05
CA ALA A 707 8.15 29.02 -14.33
C ALA A 707 9.36 29.45 -15.17
N PHE A 708 9.98 28.50 -15.88
CA PHE A 708 11.09 28.72 -16.80
C PHE A 708 10.76 29.66 -17.96
N ILE A 709 9.59 29.52 -18.58
CA ILE A 709 9.25 30.34 -19.74
C ILE A 709 8.79 31.77 -19.36
N LEU A 710 8.39 31.98 -18.09
CA LEU A 710 7.77 33.22 -17.64
C LEU A 710 8.67 34.47 -17.85
N PRO A 711 9.97 34.48 -17.47
CA PRO A 711 10.83 35.62 -17.73
C PRO A 711 10.96 35.94 -19.22
N LEU A 712 11.04 34.92 -20.09
CA LEU A 712 11.11 35.08 -21.54
C LEU A 712 9.82 35.69 -22.11
N VAL A 713 8.65 35.26 -21.61
CA VAL A 713 7.35 35.86 -21.97
C VAL A 713 7.33 37.34 -21.59
N VAL A 714 7.79 37.71 -20.39
CA VAL A 714 7.85 39.11 -19.94
C VAL A 714 8.74 39.94 -20.87
N VAL A 715 9.95 39.47 -21.18
CA VAL A 715 10.87 40.18 -22.09
C VAL A 715 10.27 40.31 -23.50
N PHE A 716 9.65 39.26 -24.01
CA PHE A 716 8.95 39.27 -25.29
C PHE A 716 7.85 40.33 -25.33
N LEU A 717 6.99 40.39 -24.30
CA LEU A 717 5.89 41.36 -24.22
C LEU A 717 6.43 42.79 -24.13
N LEU A 718 7.47 43.03 -23.32
CA LEU A 718 8.12 44.34 -23.22
C LEU A 718 8.72 44.80 -24.57
N ALA A 719 9.34 43.88 -25.31
CA ALA A 719 9.89 44.16 -26.64
C ALA A 719 8.78 44.41 -27.67
N ALA A 720 7.67 43.66 -27.61
CA ALA A 720 6.56 43.77 -28.55
C ALA A 720 5.67 45.01 -28.33
N PHE A 721 5.51 45.48 -27.09
CA PHE A 721 4.68 46.63 -26.73
C PHE A 721 5.41 47.98 -26.69
N GLY A 722 6.71 48.00 -26.99
CA GLY A 722 7.38 49.23 -27.43
C GLY A 722 8.15 50.00 -26.36
N VAL A 723 9.05 49.32 -25.63
CA VAL A 723 10.29 50.00 -25.23
C VAL A 723 11.10 50.21 -26.51
N THR A 724 11.13 51.44 -27.03
CA THR A 724 11.85 51.79 -28.27
C THR A 724 13.31 51.34 -28.19
N SER A 725 13.79 50.64 -29.23
CA SER A 725 15.15 50.09 -29.29
C SER A 725 16.26 51.15 -29.18
N GLU A 726 15.94 52.45 -29.35
CA GLU A 726 16.83 53.56 -29.06
C GLU A 726 17.13 53.72 -27.56
N SER A 727 16.13 53.55 -26.68
CA SER A 727 16.33 53.71 -25.23
C SER A 727 17.18 52.56 -24.65
N MET A 728 16.84 51.30 -25.00
CA MET A 728 17.67 50.15 -24.62
C MET A 728 19.05 50.19 -25.26
N GLY A 729 19.15 50.52 -26.56
CA GLY A 729 20.42 50.61 -27.27
C GLY A 729 21.34 51.70 -26.71
N ASN A 730 20.79 52.84 -26.27
CA ASN A 730 21.56 53.91 -25.63
C ASN A 730 21.98 53.55 -24.20
N ILE A 731 21.12 52.90 -23.42
CA ILE A 731 21.47 52.39 -22.08
C ILE A 731 22.59 51.34 -22.18
N PHE A 732 22.50 50.42 -23.14
CA PHE A 732 23.49 49.37 -23.36
C PHE A 732 24.83 49.92 -23.87
N ARG A 733 24.81 50.92 -24.77
CA ARG A 733 26.04 51.63 -25.20
C ARG A 733 26.67 52.43 -24.06
N ARG A 734 25.86 53.10 -23.24
CA ARG A 734 26.32 53.88 -22.08
C ARG A 734 26.99 53.02 -21.01
N HIS A 735 26.59 51.76 -20.90
CA HIS A 735 27.13 50.80 -19.92
C HIS A 735 27.90 49.64 -20.58
N ILE A 736 28.36 49.78 -21.83
CA ILE A 736 28.94 48.65 -22.58
C ILE A 736 30.19 48.08 -21.92
N ALA A 737 30.99 48.92 -21.26
CA ALA A 737 32.14 48.48 -20.46
C ALA A 737 31.68 47.67 -19.24
N ALA A 738 30.66 48.11 -18.52
CA ALA A 738 30.11 47.40 -17.36
C ALA A 738 29.48 46.04 -17.76
N VAL A 739 28.79 45.99 -18.91
CA VAL A 739 28.25 44.73 -19.46
C VAL A 739 29.36 43.75 -19.83
N LYS A 740 30.44 44.22 -20.48
CA LYS A 740 31.58 43.37 -20.82
C LYS A 740 32.31 42.86 -19.58
N MET A 741 32.45 43.70 -18.55
CA MET A 741 32.97 43.28 -17.24
C MET A 741 32.10 42.20 -16.59
N ALA A 742 30.77 42.35 -16.65
CA ALA A 742 29.84 41.34 -16.13
C ALA A 742 30.01 39.99 -16.84
N PHE A 743 30.21 39.99 -18.17
CA PHE A 743 30.51 38.74 -18.90
C PHE A 743 31.85 38.12 -18.52
N VAL A 744 32.89 38.91 -18.28
CA VAL A 744 34.19 38.39 -17.78
C VAL A 744 33.99 37.69 -16.43
N VAL A 745 33.26 38.32 -15.51
CA VAL A 745 32.96 37.73 -14.19
C VAL A 745 32.15 36.45 -14.34
N LEU A 746 31.09 36.48 -15.16
CA LEU A 746 30.23 35.32 -15.42
C LEU A 746 31.03 34.12 -15.97
N PHE A 747 31.78 34.32 -17.06
CA PHE A 747 32.55 33.24 -17.68
C PHE A 747 33.69 32.74 -16.78
N THR A 748 34.29 33.61 -15.97
CA THR A 748 35.31 33.21 -14.99
C THR A 748 34.71 32.31 -13.90
N ILE A 749 33.56 32.69 -13.34
CA ILE A 749 32.85 31.88 -12.34
C ILE A 749 32.46 30.53 -12.95
N MET A 750 31.88 30.52 -14.15
CA MET A 750 31.53 29.28 -14.86
C MET A 750 32.76 28.38 -15.09
N ALA A 751 33.88 28.94 -15.53
CA ALA A 751 35.11 28.18 -15.75
C ALA A 751 35.66 27.58 -14.45
N LEU A 752 35.68 28.34 -13.35
CA LEU A 752 36.11 27.86 -12.03
C LEU A 752 35.21 26.73 -11.52
N THR A 753 33.90 26.84 -11.69
CA THR A 753 32.94 25.79 -11.33
C THR A 753 33.15 24.52 -12.14
N ILE A 754 33.36 24.65 -13.47
CA ILE A 754 33.64 23.50 -14.33
C ILE A 754 34.96 22.83 -13.96
N ILE A 755 36.03 23.60 -13.67
CA ILE A 755 37.33 23.09 -13.21
C ILE A 755 37.21 22.37 -11.87
N TYR A 756 36.46 22.95 -10.92
CA TYR A 756 36.20 22.33 -9.63
C TYR A 756 35.49 20.98 -9.79
N ASN A 757 34.46 20.92 -10.66
CA ASN A 757 33.74 19.69 -10.96
C ASN A 757 34.61 18.64 -11.68
N LEU A 758 35.50 19.05 -12.59
CA LEU A 758 36.47 18.18 -13.28
C LEU A 758 37.56 17.62 -12.37
N ARG A 759 37.90 18.29 -11.25
CA ARG A 759 38.86 17.77 -10.25
C ARG A 759 38.28 16.65 -9.37
N TRP A 760 36.96 16.54 -9.34
CA TRP A 760 36.22 15.59 -8.50
C TRP A 760 35.75 14.34 -9.26
N LEU A 761 35.64 14.43 -10.59
CA LEU A 761 35.47 13.32 -11.53
C LEU A 761 36.80 12.58 -11.72
#